data_AF-A0A9W8JTV5-F1
#
_entry.id   AF-A0A9W8JTV5-F1
#
_cell.length_a   1.000
_cell.length_b   1.000
_cell.length_c   1.000
_cell.angle_alpha   90.00
_cell.angle_beta   90.00
_cell.angle_gamma   90.00
#
_symmetry.space_group_name_H-M   'P 1'
#
loop_
_entity.id
_entity.type
_entity.pdbx_description
1 polymer ?
#
loop_
_entity_poly.entity_id
_entity_poly.type
_entity_poly.pdbx_seq_one_letter_code
_entity_poly.pdbx_strand_id
1 'polypeptide(L)'
;MPAKYSHVKKRSASGLLKKEKNSPNGHHIIKETYHPRPLNPHIDRSLNQAMSAVSQLERAIARLLLLRYEQDIARLYSTRLYSIALVHLPTLVMRCVTLGGPGWLAFNHDSEEIKDFFRAAISMDMRQAGERVATKSVLWSYTALRHFAMSNNVSICNKLGLHSLRLLPYYPALKAHLDTLEAMGPPIFTKPPYLGSLQEGQEALEDACELKFGWMNELAPGHPEWEGDWKAKIRHGYERLSQTLWRVAREFDVRGYGLVLREKLTTKWCDCGCSTDHLGEVCERTVREDEEESGVRPGKQREWDGRGSGIFGWETEEEEDIWEVDLDFGSLDPEECGGPDSEMTIGEVMEWRYLKAEREKERGNAAFRKGDYLAAIQLYESAHGIEPEVPHYQLNLAAAHLKLNNWIEAEKACTQALQQHRSSKGLYRRARARKMLGRPEEAIQDLRAVLRLQPNNLEALAELASLIPISDDKNQSNVTTNPSSSTSPPPTKIEPNAETLRRLGIPKPKPIKQPPFTKLRSDDRKLKIVLLSPADSSGTGRKFGGLNTSSLNTSSLNEPQQLLSKTPLSERGDDKAGMATEANSIPHPTLISIDPFVPAAKQKGIHNRWHPDIPAVATVKPGQTFKIECVDWTGAQIGNNDCSDDVKNIDLTKIHYLSGPIAVEGAEPGDCLVVDILDIKPFDKMPWGYTGIFELENGGGLFAKEFKSRAAKAIWDINGIFATSRHIPGVRFAGVTHPGLIGTAPSAELLATWNKREGELITACGESVPPVAFPPEPINAYVGQDLPPDVIEKIAKEGARTVPGREHGGNCDIKNLSRGSRCYFPVFVQGANLSVGDLHFSQGDGEMSFCGAIEMAGIITFSTSIIKGGVEKFALKQPIFVPSPIDPMYSQKIVFEGLSVDIHGDGRQYNMDATVAYKQAALNAIAYLMKIGYTREQAYLLLSAAPVESHVGAVVDSPNACVTLAIPTGIFEYDILPNPDGFQKRDLGQCAIRSDGVL
;
A
#
# COMPACT_ATOMS: atom_id res chain seq x y z
N MET A 1 6.06 -5.43 -18.79
CA MET A 1 5.63 -4.11 -18.25
C MET A 1 4.31 -3.74 -18.93
N PRO A 2 3.51 -2.80 -18.41
CA PRO A 2 2.58 -2.05 -19.25
C PRO A 2 3.35 -1.12 -20.22
N ALA A 3 2.85 -0.93 -21.45
CA ALA A 3 3.62 -0.37 -22.57
C ALA A 3 3.96 1.14 -22.49
N LYS A 4 3.38 1.91 -21.56
CA LYS A 4 3.39 3.39 -21.56
C LYS A 4 4.76 4.08 -21.30
N TYR A 5 5.87 3.35 -21.09
CA TYR A 5 7.16 3.93 -20.67
C TYR A 5 8.42 3.49 -21.45
N SER A 6 8.33 2.63 -22.46
CA SER A 6 9.49 2.09 -23.20
C SER A 6 9.95 2.98 -24.36
N HIS A 7 10.32 4.24 -24.09
CA HIS A 7 10.76 5.20 -25.13
C HIS A 7 12.22 5.66 -25.00
N VAL A 8 13.15 4.69 -25.07
CA VAL A 8 14.58 4.95 -25.30
C VAL A 8 14.99 4.51 -26.73
N LYS A 9 14.36 5.12 -27.74
CA LYS A 9 14.78 4.93 -29.13
C LYS A 9 16.09 5.68 -29.41
N LYS A 10 17.18 4.95 -29.64
CA LYS A 10 18.33 5.49 -30.38
C LYS A 10 17.87 5.83 -31.81
N ARG A 11 18.18 7.05 -32.23
CA ARG A 11 17.76 7.74 -33.47
C ARG A 11 18.63 7.37 -34.69
N SER A 12 18.24 7.64 -35.96
CA SER A 12 17.16 8.55 -36.45
C SER A 12 15.86 7.89 -37.00
N ALA A 13 15.12 8.18 -38.10
CA ALA A 13 15.23 8.50 -39.56
C ALA A 13 15.28 7.31 -40.56
N SER A 14 14.88 7.56 -41.83
CA SER A 14 14.54 6.61 -42.94
C SER A 14 13.30 5.74 -42.71
N GLY A 15 12.30 5.72 -43.60
CA GLY A 15 11.93 6.75 -44.58
C GLY A 15 12.18 6.46 -46.07
N LEU A 16 11.09 6.06 -46.76
CA LEU A 16 10.81 6.13 -48.21
C LEU A 16 11.56 5.09 -49.08
N LEU A 17 10.97 4.46 -50.11
CA LEU A 17 9.81 4.76 -50.97
C LEU A 17 8.91 3.49 -51.10
N LYS A 18 7.56 3.54 -51.18
CA LYS A 18 6.61 4.19 -52.11
C LYS A 18 6.64 3.64 -53.55
N LYS A 19 5.58 2.92 -53.95
CA LYS A 19 4.83 3.19 -55.21
C LYS A 19 3.43 2.56 -55.23
N GLU A 20 2.47 3.32 -55.77
CA GLU A 20 1.08 2.91 -55.99
C GLU A 20 0.85 2.27 -57.38
N LYS A 21 -0.36 1.72 -57.60
CA LYS A 21 -1.27 1.81 -58.79
C LYS A 21 -2.21 0.57 -58.78
N ASN A 22 -3.49 0.62 -59.17
CA ASN A 22 -4.34 1.67 -59.76
C ASN A 22 -5.82 1.45 -59.37
N SER A 23 -6.64 2.50 -59.43
CA SER A 23 -8.12 2.41 -59.60
C SER A 23 -8.46 2.67 -61.09
N PRO A 24 -9.68 2.38 -61.57
CA PRO A 24 -10.63 3.51 -61.73
C PRO A 24 -12.14 3.16 -61.57
N ASN A 25 -12.96 4.21 -61.70
CA ASN A 25 -14.43 4.28 -61.86
C ASN A 25 -15.28 4.31 -60.55
N GLY A 26 -16.07 5.36 -60.27
CA GLY A 26 -16.14 6.70 -60.90
C GLY A 26 -17.43 7.50 -60.57
N HIS A 27 -17.38 8.82 -60.76
CA HIS A 27 -18.52 9.78 -60.79
C HIS A 27 -19.31 9.98 -59.46
N HIS A 28 -19.92 11.14 -59.11
CA HIS A 28 -19.88 12.50 -59.68
C HIS A 28 -20.42 13.59 -58.70
N ILE A 29 -19.76 14.77 -58.65
CA ILE A 29 -20.34 16.14 -58.77
C ILE A 29 -21.17 16.81 -57.61
N ILE A 30 -20.77 18.07 -57.24
CA ILE A 30 -21.58 19.25 -56.78
C ILE A 30 -22.19 19.24 -55.33
N LYS A 31 -22.29 20.34 -54.54
CA LYS A 31 -21.73 21.74 -54.48
C LYS A 31 -21.85 22.27 -53.01
N GLU A 32 -20.81 22.88 -52.41
CA GLU A 32 -20.69 24.30 -52.00
C GLU A 32 -21.29 24.74 -50.62
N THR A 33 -20.50 25.52 -49.86
CA THR A 33 -20.81 26.17 -48.56
C THR A 33 -21.01 25.19 -47.37
N TYR A 34 -20.50 25.38 -46.14
CA TYR A 34 -20.17 26.59 -45.34
C TYR A 34 -19.03 26.35 -44.31
N HIS A 35 -18.19 27.37 -44.06
CA HIS A 35 -17.28 27.58 -42.89
C HIS A 35 -16.33 26.46 -42.38
N PRO A 36 -15.01 26.57 -42.62
CA PRO A 36 -13.97 25.91 -41.83
C PRO A 36 -13.45 26.77 -40.67
N ARG A 37 -13.56 26.30 -39.41
CA ARG A 37 -12.71 26.65 -38.23
C ARG A 37 -13.22 25.94 -36.95
N PRO A 38 -12.37 25.69 -35.91
CA PRO A 38 -10.90 25.65 -35.88
C PRO A 38 -10.35 24.31 -35.33
N LEU A 39 -9.02 24.14 -35.39
CA LEU A 39 -8.27 23.07 -34.71
C LEU A 39 -7.33 23.67 -33.65
N ASN A 40 -7.17 22.97 -32.50
CA ASN A 40 -6.28 23.27 -31.37
C ASN A 40 -6.50 24.60 -30.59
N PRO A 41 -6.62 24.55 -29.24
CA PRO A 41 -6.63 25.76 -28.41
C PRO A 41 -5.34 26.61 -28.47
N HIS A 42 -4.14 26.00 -28.55
CA HIS A 42 -2.87 26.71 -28.29
C HIS A 42 -1.76 26.55 -29.35
N ILE A 43 -2.11 26.20 -30.59
CA ILE A 43 -1.21 26.41 -31.75
C ILE A 43 -1.90 27.24 -32.86
N ASP A 44 -2.82 28.14 -32.47
CA ASP A 44 -3.24 29.27 -33.33
C ASP A 44 -3.47 30.58 -32.55
N ARG A 45 -2.52 30.93 -31.67
CA ARG A 45 -2.13 32.36 -31.57
C ARG A 45 -1.08 32.62 -32.63
N SER A 46 -1.57 32.85 -33.85
CA SER A 46 -0.93 33.43 -35.04
C SER A 46 0.60 33.63 -34.99
N LEU A 47 1.30 33.13 -36.01
CA LEU A 47 2.72 33.41 -36.31
C LEU A 47 3.09 34.90 -36.54
N ASN A 48 2.14 35.82 -36.38
CA ASN A 48 2.31 37.28 -36.47
C ASN A 48 1.98 38.04 -35.17
N GLN A 49 1.63 37.37 -34.07
CA GLN A 49 1.61 38.01 -32.75
C GLN A 49 2.93 37.74 -32.04
N ALA A 50 3.68 38.80 -31.74
CA ALA A 50 4.84 38.69 -30.85
C ALA A 50 4.38 38.18 -29.48
N MET A 51 4.95 37.06 -29.02
CA MET A 51 4.66 36.55 -27.67
C MET A 51 4.93 37.64 -26.64
N SER A 52 3.99 37.86 -25.72
CA SER A 52 4.19 38.79 -24.60
C SER A 52 5.45 38.39 -23.83
N ALA A 53 6.21 39.37 -23.35
CA ALA A 53 7.45 39.11 -22.61
C ALA A 53 7.20 38.22 -21.37
N VAL A 54 6.00 38.32 -20.78
CA VAL A 54 5.48 37.46 -19.71
C VAL A 54 5.42 35.98 -20.15
N SER A 55 4.81 35.69 -21.30
CA SER A 55 4.74 34.33 -21.83
C SER A 55 6.11 33.77 -22.25
N GLN A 56 7.04 34.63 -22.67
CA GLN A 56 8.43 34.24 -22.95
C GLN A 56 9.20 33.87 -21.66
N LEU A 57 9.00 34.65 -20.59
CA LEU A 57 9.53 34.40 -19.25
C LEU A 57 9.00 33.10 -18.65
N GLU A 58 7.68 32.91 -18.69
CA GLU A 58 6.99 31.75 -18.12
C GLU A 58 7.38 30.44 -18.82
N ARG A 59 7.49 30.47 -20.16
CA ARG A 59 8.03 29.33 -20.93
C ARG A 59 9.49 29.02 -20.54
N ALA A 60 10.32 30.04 -20.30
CA ALA A 60 11.69 29.83 -19.84
C ALA A 60 11.74 29.25 -18.41
N ILE A 61 10.89 29.72 -17.50
CA ILE A 61 10.74 29.17 -16.15
C ILE A 61 10.33 27.69 -16.22
N ALA A 62 9.25 27.36 -16.94
CA ALA A 62 8.78 25.97 -17.09
C ALA A 62 9.86 25.04 -17.69
N ARG A 63 10.66 25.54 -18.63
CA ARG A 63 11.80 24.81 -19.21
C ARG A 63 12.92 24.58 -18.18
N LEU A 64 13.23 25.58 -17.36
CA LEU A 64 14.24 25.52 -16.29
C LEU A 64 13.84 24.52 -15.19
N LEU A 65 12.57 24.51 -14.78
CA LEU A 65 12.01 23.53 -13.84
C LEU A 65 12.20 22.09 -14.35
N LEU A 66 11.87 21.84 -15.63
CA LEU A 66 11.97 20.53 -16.26
C LEU A 66 13.41 20.01 -16.35
N LEU A 67 14.36 20.87 -16.75
CA LEU A 67 15.77 20.49 -16.87
C LEU A 67 16.40 20.19 -15.50
N ARG A 68 16.03 20.93 -14.44
CA ARG A 68 16.43 20.61 -13.05
C ARG A 68 15.87 19.26 -12.60
N TYR A 69 14.58 18.99 -12.85
CA TYR A 69 13.99 17.69 -12.53
C TYR A 69 14.71 16.53 -13.22
N GLU A 70 15.01 16.66 -14.51
CA GLU A 70 15.76 15.66 -15.30
C GLU A 70 17.18 15.40 -14.75
N GLN A 71 17.80 16.37 -14.06
CA GLN A 71 19.10 16.22 -13.37
C GLN A 71 18.97 15.60 -11.95
N ASP A 72 18.06 16.12 -11.11
CA ASP A 72 17.86 15.67 -9.72
C ASP A 72 17.46 14.18 -9.65
N ILE A 73 16.55 13.76 -10.52
CA ILE A 73 16.04 12.38 -10.57
C ILE A 73 17.18 11.38 -10.84
N ALA A 74 18.12 11.71 -11.74
CA ALA A 74 19.26 10.85 -12.07
C ALA A 74 20.26 10.72 -10.92
N ARG A 75 20.46 11.80 -10.15
CA ARG A 75 21.30 11.80 -8.93
C ARG A 75 20.69 10.94 -7.83
N LEU A 76 19.37 11.04 -7.61
CA LEU A 76 18.68 10.21 -6.62
C LEU A 76 18.74 8.72 -7.01
N TYR A 77 18.45 8.38 -8.27
CA TYR A 77 18.55 7.00 -8.73
C TYR A 77 19.96 6.44 -8.70
N SER A 78 20.98 7.26 -8.97
CA SER A 78 22.38 6.84 -8.77
C SER A 78 22.69 6.52 -7.29
N THR A 79 21.96 7.10 -6.34
CA THR A 79 22.08 6.72 -4.92
C THR A 79 21.36 5.38 -4.66
N ARG A 80 20.14 5.19 -5.18
CA ARG A 80 19.39 3.91 -5.08
C ARG A 80 20.13 2.73 -5.73
N LEU A 81 20.71 2.94 -6.91
CA LEU A 81 21.52 1.94 -7.63
C LEU A 81 22.76 1.49 -6.82
N TYR A 82 23.37 2.42 -6.06
CA TYR A 82 24.45 2.06 -5.14
C TYR A 82 23.94 1.20 -3.98
N SER A 83 22.79 1.51 -3.38
CA SER A 83 22.17 0.66 -2.34
C SER A 83 21.81 -0.74 -2.87
N ILE A 84 21.30 -0.85 -4.09
CA ILE A 84 21.01 -2.14 -4.74
C ILE A 84 22.31 -2.96 -4.93
N ALA A 85 23.39 -2.32 -5.38
CA ALA A 85 24.69 -2.95 -5.51
C ALA A 85 25.26 -3.39 -4.14
N LEU A 86 25.11 -2.58 -3.10
CA LEU A 86 25.63 -2.88 -1.77
C LEU A 86 24.87 -4.02 -1.08
N VAL A 87 23.53 -4.02 -1.13
CA VAL A 87 22.68 -4.88 -0.28
C VAL A 87 22.09 -6.08 -1.03
N HIS A 88 21.57 -5.90 -2.25
CA HIS A 88 20.83 -6.96 -2.95
C HIS A 88 21.69 -7.77 -3.93
N LEU A 89 22.74 -7.15 -4.48
CA LEU A 89 23.66 -7.84 -5.37
C LEU A 89 24.44 -8.99 -4.69
N PRO A 90 24.91 -8.89 -3.42
CA PRO A 90 25.50 -10.03 -2.71
C PRO A 90 24.55 -11.24 -2.67
N THR A 91 23.26 -11.02 -2.38
CA THR A 91 22.24 -12.10 -2.35
C THR A 91 22.06 -12.75 -3.72
N LEU A 92 22.05 -11.96 -4.80
CA LEU A 92 22.00 -12.50 -6.17
C LEU A 92 23.26 -13.32 -6.49
N VAL A 93 24.44 -12.82 -6.10
CA VAL A 93 25.71 -13.52 -6.29
C VAL A 93 25.70 -14.86 -5.56
N MET A 94 25.36 -14.89 -4.27
CA MET A 94 25.25 -16.11 -3.48
C MET A 94 24.32 -17.16 -4.12
N ARG A 95 23.18 -16.73 -4.68
CA ARG A 95 22.26 -17.64 -5.40
C ARG A 95 22.91 -18.22 -6.66
N CYS A 96 23.55 -17.40 -7.49
CA CYS A 96 24.19 -17.88 -8.72
C CYS A 96 25.40 -18.79 -8.43
N VAL A 97 26.20 -18.45 -7.41
CA VAL A 97 27.35 -19.24 -6.94
C VAL A 97 26.90 -20.61 -6.42
N THR A 98 25.77 -20.68 -5.73
CA THR A 98 25.16 -21.95 -5.29
C THR A 98 24.74 -22.85 -6.46
N LEU A 99 24.50 -22.31 -7.65
CA LEU A 99 24.00 -23.04 -8.82
C LEU A 99 25.08 -23.37 -9.88
N GLY A 100 26.06 -22.48 -10.08
CA GLY A 100 27.10 -22.58 -11.11
C GLY A 100 28.54 -22.66 -10.58
N GLY A 101 28.75 -22.49 -9.27
CA GLY A 101 30.08 -22.35 -8.68
C GLY A 101 30.64 -20.92 -8.76
N PRO A 102 31.79 -20.64 -8.10
CA PRO A 102 32.31 -19.29 -7.92
C PRO A 102 32.76 -18.60 -9.21
N GLY A 103 33.13 -19.36 -10.26
CA GLY A 103 33.52 -18.81 -11.57
C GLY A 103 32.37 -18.31 -12.43
N TRP A 104 31.16 -18.85 -12.25
CA TRP A 104 30.06 -18.75 -13.22
C TRP A 104 29.67 -17.32 -13.58
N LEU A 105 29.64 -16.43 -12.59
CA LEU A 105 29.28 -15.02 -12.76
C LEU A 105 30.36 -14.22 -13.49
N ALA A 106 31.64 -14.52 -13.27
CA ALA A 106 32.73 -13.81 -13.95
C ALA A 106 32.65 -14.02 -15.47
N PHE A 107 32.23 -15.21 -15.91
CA PHE A 107 31.90 -15.50 -17.31
C PHE A 107 30.56 -14.87 -17.76
N ASN A 108 29.48 -15.08 -17.00
CA ASN A 108 28.12 -14.80 -17.45
C ASN A 108 27.60 -13.37 -17.15
N HIS A 109 28.38 -12.49 -16.49
CA HIS A 109 27.97 -11.14 -16.08
C HIS A 109 27.37 -10.22 -17.16
N ASP A 110 27.59 -10.52 -18.44
CA ASP A 110 27.13 -9.75 -19.60
C ASP A 110 26.08 -10.53 -20.43
N SER A 111 25.46 -11.57 -19.86
CA SER A 111 24.32 -12.27 -20.49
C SER A 111 23.07 -11.38 -20.53
N GLU A 112 22.17 -11.61 -21.48
CA GLU A 112 20.93 -10.81 -21.54
C GLU A 112 19.95 -11.17 -20.41
N GLU A 113 19.95 -12.41 -19.90
CA GLU A 113 19.13 -12.79 -18.74
C GLU A 113 19.49 -11.99 -17.47
N ILE A 114 20.78 -11.74 -17.24
CA ILE A 114 21.25 -10.90 -16.13
C ILE A 114 20.93 -9.42 -16.38
N LYS A 115 21.07 -8.95 -17.62
CA LYS A 115 20.66 -7.59 -17.98
C LYS A 115 19.16 -7.39 -17.84
N ASP A 116 18.34 -8.36 -18.24
CA ASP A 116 16.88 -8.30 -18.15
C ASP A 116 16.39 -8.34 -16.70
N PHE A 117 17.05 -9.12 -15.83
CA PHE A 117 16.86 -9.01 -14.38
C PHE A 117 17.14 -7.58 -13.89
N PHE A 118 18.27 -6.98 -14.27
CA PHE A 118 18.57 -5.59 -13.89
C PHE A 118 17.63 -4.57 -14.55
N ARG A 119 17.18 -4.77 -15.80
CA ARG A 119 16.18 -3.93 -16.48
C ARG A 119 14.85 -4.01 -15.75
N ALA A 120 14.42 -5.18 -15.30
CA ALA A 120 13.19 -5.36 -14.52
C ALA A 120 13.28 -4.66 -13.16
N ALA A 121 14.35 -4.93 -12.39
CA ALA A 121 14.58 -4.31 -11.08
C ALA A 121 14.67 -2.78 -11.17
N ILE A 122 15.49 -2.26 -12.09
CA ILE A 122 15.63 -0.81 -12.31
C ILE A 122 14.31 -0.21 -12.80
N SER A 123 13.56 -0.88 -13.70
CA SER A 123 12.25 -0.38 -14.14
C SER A 123 11.23 -0.25 -13.00
N MET A 124 11.29 -1.16 -12.02
CA MET A 124 10.39 -1.15 -10.85
C MET A 124 10.70 0.04 -9.94
N ASP A 125 11.96 0.21 -9.53
CA ASP A 125 12.43 1.36 -8.74
C ASP A 125 12.24 2.70 -9.49
N MET A 126 12.54 2.72 -10.80
CA MET A 126 12.43 3.92 -11.63
C MET A 126 10.98 4.37 -11.83
N ARG A 127 10.01 3.45 -11.84
CA ARG A 127 8.59 3.84 -11.82
C ARG A 127 8.18 4.34 -10.44
N GLN A 128 8.47 3.57 -9.39
CA GLN A 128 8.02 3.85 -8.02
C GLN A 128 8.51 5.16 -7.39
N ALA A 129 9.62 5.74 -7.86
CA ALA A 129 10.11 7.03 -7.36
C ALA A 129 10.01 8.19 -8.38
N GLY A 130 9.82 7.96 -9.68
CA GLY A 130 9.61 9.05 -10.65
C GLY A 130 8.42 9.94 -10.27
N GLU A 131 7.32 9.32 -9.85
CA GLU A 131 6.10 9.95 -9.36
C GLU A 131 6.33 10.71 -8.03
N ARG A 132 6.99 10.05 -7.06
CA ARG A 132 7.28 10.62 -5.73
C ARG A 132 8.33 11.75 -5.75
N VAL A 133 9.18 11.81 -6.78
CA VAL A 133 10.22 12.85 -6.95
C VAL A 133 9.67 14.09 -7.65
N ALA A 134 8.72 13.95 -8.59
CA ALA A 134 8.20 15.10 -9.34
C ALA A 134 7.71 16.23 -8.43
N THR A 135 6.93 15.92 -7.40
CA THR A 135 6.44 16.90 -6.41
C THR A 135 7.58 17.55 -5.61
N LYS A 136 8.62 16.78 -5.23
CA LYS A 136 9.76 17.30 -4.45
C LYS A 136 10.69 18.18 -5.31
N SER A 137 10.98 17.81 -6.55
CA SER A 137 11.80 18.63 -7.46
C SER A 137 11.08 19.91 -7.91
N VAL A 138 9.74 19.91 -8.01
CA VAL A 138 8.97 21.16 -8.19
C VAL A 138 9.16 22.07 -6.98
N LEU A 139 9.03 21.55 -5.76
CA LEU A 139 9.25 22.31 -4.52
C LEU A 139 10.68 22.85 -4.40
N TRP A 140 11.70 22.04 -4.70
CA TRP A 140 13.11 22.47 -4.72
C TRP A 140 13.39 23.51 -5.81
N SER A 141 12.78 23.38 -6.99
CA SER A 141 12.99 24.33 -8.08
C SER A 141 12.22 25.65 -7.87
N TYR A 142 11.04 25.61 -7.24
CA TYR A 142 10.37 26.80 -6.71
C TYR A 142 11.20 27.48 -5.63
N THR A 143 11.82 26.70 -4.73
CA THR A 143 12.75 27.23 -3.71
C THR A 143 13.98 27.89 -4.34
N ALA A 144 14.53 27.31 -5.42
CA ALA A 144 15.63 27.92 -6.18
C ALA A 144 15.21 29.24 -6.87
N LEU A 145 14.00 29.31 -7.44
CA LEU A 145 13.44 30.55 -7.99
C LEU A 145 13.15 31.60 -6.90
N ARG A 146 12.73 31.18 -5.70
CA ARG A 146 12.56 32.03 -4.53
C ARG A 146 13.89 32.62 -4.06
N HIS A 147 14.96 31.82 -4.02
CA HIS A 147 16.31 32.32 -3.71
C HIS A 147 16.85 33.26 -4.79
N PHE A 148 16.61 32.96 -6.09
CA PHE A 148 16.96 33.87 -7.18
C PHE A 148 16.21 35.21 -7.08
N ALA A 149 14.92 35.18 -6.75
CA ALA A 149 14.13 36.38 -6.50
C ALA A 149 14.72 37.19 -5.33
N MET A 150 14.99 36.55 -4.19
CA MET A 150 15.58 37.19 -3.01
C MET A 150 16.96 37.80 -3.30
N SER A 151 17.86 37.08 -3.98
CA SER A 151 19.21 37.59 -4.30
C SER A 151 19.21 38.75 -5.31
N ASN A 152 18.12 38.92 -6.06
CA ASN A 152 17.90 40.02 -6.98
C ASN A 152 17.01 41.14 -6.39
N ASN A 153 16.72 41.11 -5.08
CA ASN A 153 15.82 42.03 -4.36
C ASN A 153 14.37 42.08 -4.90
N VAL A 154 13.92 41.01 -5.56
CA VAL A 154 12.53 40.87 -6.04
C VAL A 154 11.62 40.59 -4.87
N SER A 155 10.73 41.53 -4.56
CA SER A 155 9.81 41.43 -3.42
C SER A 155 8.79 40.29 -3.61
N ILE A 156 8.71 39.41 -2.61
CA ILE A 156 7.83 38.24 -2.57
C ILE A 156 6.65 38.56 -1.65
N CYS A 157 5.44 38.13 -2.01
CA CYS A 157 4.26 38.38 -1.17
C CYS A 157 4.11 37.27 -0.12
N ASN A 158 3.94 37.65 1.16
CA ASN A 158 3.73 36.68 2.25
C ASN A 158 2.44 35.85 2.10
N LYS A 159 1.44 36.35 1.36
CA LYS A 159 0.16 35.66 1.11
C LYS A 159 -0.01 35.08 -0.30
N LEU A 160 0.72 35.60 -1.29
CA LEU A 160 0.53 35.28 -2.72
C LEU A 160 1.80 34.73 -3.39
N GLY A 161 2.87 34.50 -2.63
CA GLY A 161 4.13 33.94 -3.14
C GLY A 161 4.88 34.85 -4.12
N LEU A 162 5.57 34.23 -5.08
CA LEU A 162 6.42 34.89 -6.07
C LEU A 162 5.69 35.02 -7.42
N HIS A 163 5.20 36.22 -7.73
CA HIS A 163 4.49 36.48 -8.97
C HIS A 163 5.44 36.57 -10.18
N SER A 164 5.15 35.81 -11.26
CA SER A 164 5.95 35.77 -12.50
C SER A 164 6.32 37.16 -13.04
N LEU A 165 5.36 38.08 -13.16
CA LEU A 165 5.55 39.46 -13.61
C LEU A 165 6.70 40.20 -12.92
N ARG A 166 7.00 39.93 -11.64
CA ARG A 166 8.10 40.59 -10.91
C ARG A 166 9.49 40.10 -11.32
N LEU A 167 9.57 38.92 -11.96
CA LEU A 167 10.80 38.38 -12.54
C LEU A 167 11.06 38.89 -13.97
N LEU A 168 10.13 39.63 -14.57
CA LEU A 168 10.24 40.12 -15.96
C LEU A 168 11.50 40.96 -16.25
N PRO A 169 11.93 41.90 -15.37
CA PRO A 169 13.21 42.62 -15.58
C PRO A 169 14.44 41.70 -15.56
N TYR A 170 14.32 40.53 -14.94
CA TYR A 170 15.38 39.54 -14.74
C TYR A 170 15.32 38.39 -15.74
N TYR A 171 14.43 38.48 -16.74
CA TYR A 171 14.34 37.51 -17.85
C TYR A 171 15.70 37.22 -18.53
N PRO A 172 16.59 38.20 -18.79
CA PRO A 172 17.91 37.92 -19.39
C PRO A 172 18.78 37.01 -18.52
N ALA A 173 18.73 37.17 -17.19
CA ALA A 173 19.51 36.35 -16.25
C ALA A 173 18.91 34.95 -16.07
N LEU A 174 17.58 34.83 -16.01
CA LEU A 174 16.88 33.54 -16.03
C LEU A 174 17.12 32.79 -17.35
N LYS A 175 17.17 33.51 -18.47
CA LYS A 175 17.50 32.96 -19.77
C LYS A 175 18.96 32.49 -19.84
N ALA A 176 19.92 33.28 -19.38
CA ALA A 176 21.32 32.84 -19.29
C ALA A 176 21.49 31.58 -18.41
N HIS A 177 20.72 31.46 -17.30
CA HIS A 177 20.72 30.22 -16.50
C HIS A 177 20.10 29.04 -17.26
N LEU A 178 19.00 29.26 -18.01
CA LEU A 178 18.40 28.25 -18.86
C LEU A 178 19.35 27.80 -19.99
N ASP A 179 19.94 28.74 -20.73
CA ASP A 179 20.91 28.47 -21.80
C ASP A 179 22.11 27.67 -21.24
N THR A 180 22.56 27.98 -20.02
CA THR A 180 23.60 27.22 -19.30
C THR A 180 23.16 25.79 -18.97
N LEU A 181 21.90 25.57 -18.60
CA LEU A 181 21.34 24.24 -18.33
C LEU A 181 21.11 23.43 -19.61
N GLU A 182 20.71 24.06 -20.71
CA GLU A 182 20.59 23.40 -22.03
C GLU A 182 21.95 23.08 -22.67
N ALA A 183 23.01 23.78 -22.27
CA ALA A 183 24.40 23.46 -22.61
C ALA A 183 24.98 22.29 -21.79
N MET A 184 24.32 21.84 -20.70
CA MET A 184 24.76 20.67 -19.96
C MET A 184 24.46 19.38 -20.72
N GLY A 185 25.35 18.39 -20.61
CA GLY A 185 25.13 17.06 -21.16
C GLY A 185 23.90 16.37 -20.55
N PRO A 186 23.31 15.38 -21.24
CA PRO A 186 22.18 14.63 -20.70
C PRO A 186 22.58 13.93 -19.40
N PRO A 187 21.66 13.77 -18.43
CA PRO A 187 21.93 13.09 -17.17
C PRO A 187 22.42 11.65 -17.40
N ILE A 188 23.47 11.25 -16.67
CA ILE A 188 24.07 9.91 -16.74
C ILE A 188 24.05 9.30 -15.35
N PHE A 189 23.66 8.03 -15.23
CA PHE A 189 23.82 7.28 -13.98
C PHE A 189 25.31 7.04 -13.70
N THR A 190 25.77 7.66 -12.62
CA THR A 190 27.15 7.65 -12.14
C THR A 190 27.14 7.50 -10.63
N LYS A 191 27.94 6.56 -10.10
CA LYS A 191 28.18 6.42 -8.67
C LYS A 191 28.47 7.81 -8.05
N PRO A 192 27.65 8.30 -7.11
CA PRO A 192 27.87 9.60 -6.48
C PRO A 192 29.23 9.67 -5.76
N PRO A 193 29.99 10.79 -5.85
CA PRO A 193 31.35 10.87 -5.29
C PRO A 193 31.44 10.70 -3.76
N TYR A 194 30.34 10.93 -3.04
CA TYR A 194 30.26 10.81 -1.58
C TYR A 194 29.97 9.38 -1.08
N LEU A 195 29.82 8.40 -1.97
CA LEU A 195 29.61 7.00 -1.58
C LEU A 195 30.93 6.21 -1.63
N GLY A 196 31.16 5.38 -0.62
CA GLY A 196 32.38 4.60 -0.40
C GLY A 196 32.69 3.54 -1.48
N SER A 197 33.72 2.73 -1.29
CA SER A 197 33.90 1.52 -2.10
C SER A 197 32.74 0.55 -1.87
N LEU A 198 32.40 -0.28 -2.87
CA LEU A 198 31.49 -1.42 -2.66
C LEU A 198 32.21 -2.58 -1.95
N GLN A 199 33.21 -2.27 -1.12
CA GLN A 199 34.10 -3.23 -0.48
C GLN A 199 33.40 -3.96 0.67
N GLU A 200 32.60 -3.24 1.45
CA GLU A 200 31.72 -3.81 2.49
C GLU A 200 30.81 -4.92 1.91
N GLY A 201 30.25 -4.70 0.71
CA GLY A 201 29.44 -5.68 -0.02
C GLY A 201 30.23 -6.80 -0.72
N GLN A 202 31.55 -6.67 -0.85
CA GLN A 202 32.45 -7.74 -1.28
C GLN A 202 32.89 -8.59 -0.08
N GLU A 203 33.24 -7.96 1.03
CA GLU A 203 33.69 -8.62 2.26
C GLU A 203 32.55 -9.46 2.87
N ALA A 204 31.36 -8.88 3.07
CA ALA A 204 30.19 -9.61 3.56
C ALA A 204 29.76 -10.77 2.62
N LEU A 205 30.06 -10.66 1.32
CA LEU A 205 29.81 -11.72 0.33
C LEU A 205 30.84 -12.85 0.42
N GLU A 206 32.11 -12.52 0.70
CA GLU A 206 33.16 -13.52 0.90
C GLU A 206 32.99 -14.27 2.22
N ASP A 207 32.63 -13.57 3.30
CA ASP A 207 32.31 -14.17 4.60
C ASP A 207 31.12 -15.15 4.45
N ALA A 208 30.04 -14.72 3.77
CA ALA A 208 28.89 -15.57 3.50
C ALA A 208 29.23 -16.79 2.62
N CYS A 209 30.21 -16.69 1.70
CA CYS A 209 30.73 -17.83 0.95
C CYS A 209 31.57 -18.76 1.84
N GLU A 210 32.47 -18.20 2.65
CA GLU A 210 33.40 -18.96 3.50
C GLU A 210 32.64 -19.77 4.57
N LEU A 211 31.58 -19.18 5.14
CA LEU A 211 30.71 -19.86 6.09
C LEU A 211 29.86 -20.95 5.42
N LYS A 212 29.26 -20.67 4.26
CA LYS A 212 28.36 -21.62 3.57
C LYS A 212 29.10 -22.79 2.92
N PHE A 213 30.36 -22.60 2.48
CA PHE A 213 31.08 -23.58 1.67
C PHE A 213 32.45 -24.00 2.24
N GLY A 214 33.06 -23.23 3.15
CA GLY A 214 34.41 -23.51 3.68
C GLY A 214 34.52 -24.84 4.45
N TRP A 215 33.44 -25.24 5.15
CA TRP A 215 33.37 -26.52 5.87
C TRP A 215 33.44 -27.76 4.95
N MET A 216 33.26 -27.63 3.63
CA MET A 216 33.29 -28.78 2.71
C MET A 216 34.72 -29.34 2.49
N ASN A 217 35.77 -28.56 2.74
CA ASN A 217 37.15 -28.95 2.43
C ASN A 217 37.72 -30.08 3.30
N GLU A 218 37.25 -30.28 4.54
CA GLU A 218 37.84 -31.27 5.46
C GLU A 218 37.17 -32.64 5.43
N LEU A 219 35.96 -32.77 4.85
CA LEU A 219 35.17 -34.01 4.87
C LEU A 219 34.79 -34.54 3.48
N ALA A 220 35.10 -33.83 2.40
CA ALA A 220 34.79 -34.26 1.03
C ALA A 220 35.95 -33.99 0.04
N PRO A 221 36.95 -34.88 -0.04
CA PRO A 221 38.02 -34.76 -1.03
C PRO A 221 37.49 -35.09 -2.45
N GLY A 222 36.95 -34.09 -3.14
CA GLY A 222 36.58 -34.21 -4.57
C GLY A 222 35.36 -33.43 -5.04
N HIS A 223 35.25 -32.12 -4.78
CA HIS A 223 34.31 -31.25 -5.53
C HIS A 223 35.06 -30.23 -6.41
N PRO A 224 35.48 -30.61 -7.65
CA PRO A 224 36.47 -29.87 -8.46
C PRO A 224 36.00 -28.49 -8.98
N GLU A 225 34.79 -28.05 -8.65
CA GLU A 225 34.28 -26.72 -9.01
C GLU A 225 34.73 -25.60 -8.03
N TRP A 226 35.17 -25.95 -6.81
CA TRP A 226 35.62 -24.98 -5.78
C TRP A 226 37.15 -24.91 -5.61
N GLU A 227 37.92 -25.77 -6.28
CA GLU A 227 39.38 -25.76 -6.19
C GLU A 227 40.00 -24.48 -6.81
N GLY A 228 41.07 -24.00 -6.16
CA GLY A 228 41.79 -22.77 -6.53
C GLY A 228 41.22 -21.48 -5.94
N ASP A 229 41.64 -20.33 -6.48
CA ASP A 229 41.32 -18.99 -5.97
C ASP A 229 39.85 -18.60 -6.20
N TRP A 230 38.97 -19.10 -5.33
CA TRP A 230 37.54 -18.80 -5.39
C TRP A 230 37.23 -17.37 -4.93
N LYS A 231 37.99 -16.82 -3.98
CA LYS A 231 37.81 -15.44 -3.48
C LYS A 231 37.98 -14.42 -4.61
N ALA A 232 39.04 -14.52 -5.42
CA ALA A 232 39.18 -13.66 -6.60
C ALA A 232 38.08 -13.88 -7.66
N LYS A 233 37.61 -15.13 -7.88
CA LYS A 233 36.48 -15.40 -8.79
C LYS A 233 35.21 -14.68 -8.33
N ILE A 234 34.89 -14.73 -7.03
CA ILE A 234 33.75 -14.04 -6.40
C ILE A 234 33.88 -12.52 -6.48
N ARG A 235 35.01 -11.95 -6.05
CA ARG A 235 35.28 -10.49 -6.13
C ARG A 235 35.12 -9.98 -7.56
N HIS A 236 35.67 -10.70 -8.54
CA HIS A 236 35.55 -10.32 -9.95
C HIS A 236 34.11 -10.46 -10.46
N GLY A 237 33.39 -11.54 -10.10
CA GLY A 237 31.98 -11.70 -10.46
C GLY A 237 31.10 -10.56 -9.94
N TYR A 238 31.24 -10.19 -8.66
CA TYR A 238 30.49 -9.08 -8.05
C TYR A 238 30.84 -7.71 -8.66
N GLU A 239 32.13 -7.43 -8.91
CA GLU A 239 32.56 -6.19 -9.56
C GLU A 239 32.00 -6.10 -10.99
N ARG A 240 32.06 -7.20 -11.75
CA ARG A 240 31.53 -7.30 -13.11
C ARG A 240 30.02 -7.09 -13.17
N LEU A 241 29.27 -7.70 -12.26
CA LEU A 241 27.82 -7.49 -12.18
C LEU A 241 27.46 -6.06 -11.75
N SER A 242 28.25 -5.46 -10.84
CA SER A 242 28.11 -4.04 -10.51
C SER A 242 28.32 -3.17 -11.75
N GLN A 243 29.36 -3.44 -12.55
CA GLN A 243 29.59 -2.77 -13.84
C GLN A 243 28.43 -3.01 -14.83
N THR A 244 27.79 -4.18 -14.85
CA THR A 244 26.59 -4.46 -15.66
C THR A 244 25.37 -3.69 -15.17
N LEU A 245 25.09 -3.66 -13.86
CA LEU A 245 24.00 -2.85 -13.26
C LEU A 245 24.13 -1.37 -13.66
N TRP A 246 25.32 -0.78 -13.50
CA TRP A 246 25.60 0.60 -13.92
C TRP A 246 25.55 0.82 -15.44
N ARG A 247 25.77 -0.22 -16.24
CA ARG A 247 25.66 -0.17 -17.71
C ARG A 247 24.19 -0.21 -18.15
N VAL A 248 23.41 -1.12 -17.57
CA VAL A 248 21.96 -1.27 -17.79
C VAL A 248 21.21 -0.02 -17.33
N ALA A 249 21.59 0.59 -16.20
CA ALA A 249 21.04 1.88 -15.77
C ALA A 249 21.14 2.96 -16.86
N ARG A 250 22.25 3.00 -17.61
CA ARG A 250 22.45 3.96 -18.73
C ARG A 250 21.63 3.64 -19.99
N GLU A 251 20.85 2.55 -19.99
CA GLU A 251 19.84 2.28 -21.02
C GLU A 251 18.52 3.03 -20.74
N PHE A 252 18.33 3.63 -19.57
CA PHE A 252 17.11 4.37 -19.19
C PHE A 252 17.22 5.87 -19.51
N ASP A 253 16.20 6.43 -20.17
CA ASP A 253 16.11 7.87 -20.46
C ASP A 253 15.23 8.59 -19.44
N VAL A 254 15.87 9.34 -18.54
CA VAL A 254 15.18 10.04 -17.45
C VAL A 254 14.28 11.19 -17.93
N ARG A 255 14.44 11.64 -19.19
CA ARG A 255 13.53 12.60 -19.86
C ARG A 255 12.14 12.00 -20.13
N GLY A 256 12.02 10.67 -20.12
CA GLY A 256 10.74 9.97 -20.18
C GLY A 256 9.87 10.23 -18.95
N TYR A 257 10.47 10.27 -17.75
CA TYR A 257 9.78 10.66 -16.52
C TYR A 257 9.49 12.17 -16.51
N GLY A 258 10.36 12.96 -17.15
CA GLY A 258 10.13 14.36 -17.50
C GLY A 258 8.82 14.63 -18.26
N LEU A 259 8.21 13.62 -18.90
CA LEU A 259 6.92 13.77 -19.58
C LEU A 259 5.77 14.06 -18.61
N VAL A 260 5.73 13.44 -17.42
CA VAL A 260 4.63 13.67 -16.45
C VAL A 260 4.70 15.09 -15.88
N LEU A 261 5.90 15.60 -15.59
CA LEU A 261 6.08 16.99 -15.19
C LEU A 261 5.77 17.95 -16.35
N ARG A 262 6.20 17.62 -17.58
CA ARG A 262 5.91 18.41 -18.78
C ARG A 262 4.42 18.47 -19.08
N GLU A 263 3.69 17.38 -18.91
CA GLU A 263 2.23 17.33 -19.03
C GLU A 263 1.58 18.27 -18.01
N LYS A 264 1.91 18.14 -16.71
CA LYS A 264 1.42 19.10 -15.68
C LYS A 264 1.74 20.57 -16.03
N LEU A 265 2.94 20.85 -16.57
CA LEU A 265 3.36 22.18 -17.00
C LEU A 265 2.77 22.65 -18.35
N THR A 266 1.95 21.84 -19.04
CA THR A 266 1.36 22.19 -20.36
C THR A 266 -0.14 21.97 -20.48
N THR A 267 -0.74 21.05 -19.72
CA THR A 267 -2.20 20.84 -19.65
C THR A 267 -2.85 21.60 -18.49
N LYS A 268 -2.08 21.98 -17.47
CA LYS A 268 -2.52 22.75 -16.29
C LYS A 268 -1.80 24.09 -16.14
N TRP A 269 -1.62 24.76 -17.28
CA TRP A 269 -1.06 26.11 -17.38
C TRP A 269 -2.15 27.01 -17.98
N CYS A 270 -2.63 28.03 -17.24
CA CYS A 270 -3.70 28.88 -17.73
C CYS A 270 -3.22 29.84 -18.82
N ASP A 271 -4.15 30.33 -19.64
CA ASP A 271 -3.94 31.40 -20.62
C ASP A 271 -3.38 32.71 -20.01
N CYS A 272 -3.50 32.85 -18.70
CA CYS A 272 -2.98 33.92 -17.86
C CYS A 272 -1.51 33.75 -17.43
N GLY A 273 -0.87 32.60 -17.64
CA GLY A 273 0.52 32.35 -17.26
C GLY A 273 0.74 31.56 -15.96
N CYS A 274 -0.32 31.27 -15.19
CA CYS A 274 -0.24 30.58 -13.90
C CYS A 274 -0.45 29.06 -14.04
N SER A 275 0.32 28.25 -13.32
CA SER A 275 0.06 26.80 -13.21
C SER A 275 -0.84 26.51 -12.01
N THR A 276 -1.97 25.85 -12.26
CA THR A 276 -3.12 25.80 -11.33
C THR A 276 -2.95 24.87 -10.13
N ASP A 277 -2.00 23.93 -10.16
CA ASP A 277 -1.89 22.87 -9.14
C ASP A 277 -0.78 23.14 -8.10
N HIS A 278 0.39 23.66 -8.53
CA HIS A 278 1.64 23.58 -7.73
C HIS A 278 2.48 24.87 -7.66
N LEU A 279 2.00 26.01 -8.17
CA LEU A 279 2.73 27.29 -8.11
C LEU A 279 1.99 28.46 -7.45
N GLY A 280 0.71 28.30 -7.08
CA GLY A 280 0.01 29.25 -6.23
C GLY A 280 -1.48 28.96 -6.09
N GLU A 281 -2.02 29.18 -4.90
CA GLU A 281 -3.45 29.06 -4.57
C GLU A 281 -4.29 30.20 -5.19
N VAL A 282 -3.70 31.08 -6.00
CA VAL A 282 -4.34 32.26 -6.58
C VAL A 282 -3.97 32.42 -8.05
N CYS A 283 -4.87 31.95 -8.92
CA CYS A 283 -5.03 32.57 -10.24
C CYS A 283 -5.85 33.85 -10.03
N GLU A 284 -5.24 35.03 -10.03
CA GLU A 284 -5.92 36.30 -9.71
C GLU A 284 -7.16 36.54 -10.60
N ARG A 285 -7.16 36.00 -11.82
CA ARG A 285 -8.29 36.07 -12.74
C ARG A 285 -9.44 35.16 -12.30
N THR A 286 -9.19 33.86 -12.13
CA THR A 286 -10.22 32.89 -11.72
C THR A 286 -10.75 33.19 -10.33
N VAL A 287 -9.89 33.69 -9.42
CA VAL A 287 -10.32 34.13 -8.09
C VAL A 287 -11.23 35.36 -8.17
N ARG A 288 -10.98 36.33 -9.06
CA ARG A 288 -11.94 37.44 -9.28
C ARG A 288 -13.25 36.97 -9.91
N GLU A 289 -13.17 36.08 -10.90
CA GLU A 289 -14.35 35.54 -11.58
C GLU A 289 -15.23 34.75 -10.57
N ASP A 290 -14.61 33.96 -9.66
CA ASP A 290 -15.27 33.30 -8.52
C ASP A 290 -15.78 34.31 -7.45
N GLU A 291 -15.04 35.38 -7.14
CA GLU A 291 -15.43 36.39 -6.14
C GLU A 291 -16.61 37.25 -6.61
N GLU A 292 -16.67 37.58 -7.91
CA GLU A 292 -17.78 38.31 -8.54
C GLU A 292 -19.03 37.43 -8.69
N GLU A 293 -18.90 36.14 -9.01
CA GLU A 293 -20.04 35.22 -9.17
C GLU A 293 -20.58 34.67 -7.83
N SER A 294 -19.71 34.44 -6.82
CA SER A 294 -20.11 33.79 -5.55
C SER A 294 -20.34 34.71 -4.35
N GLY A 295 -20.05 36.01 -4.46
CA GLY A 295 -20.43 37.02 -3.47
C GLY A 295 -19.71 36.93 -2.12
N VAL A 296 -18.39 37.15 -2.12
CA VAL A 296 -17.52 37.38 -0.94
C VAL A 296 -17.72 36.39 0.23
N ARG A 297 -17.02 35.25 0.18
CA ARG A 297 -16.96 34.32 1.32
C ARG A 297 -16.13 34.91 2.48
N PRO A 298 -16.67 35.04 3.70
CA PRO A 298 -15.87 35.41 4.86
C PRO A 298 -15.03 34.21 5.35
N GLY A 299 -13.73 34.44 5.56
CA GLY A 299 -12.91 33.60 6.43
C GLY A 299 -12.26 32.36 5.82
N LYS A 300 -11.12 32.55 5.15
CA LYS A 300 -9.97 31.64 5.26
C LYS A 300 -8.66 32.34 4.92
N GLN A 301 -7.93 32.75 5.96
CA GLN A 301 -6.47 32.67 5.88
C GLN A 301 -6.11 31.22 6.24
N ARG A 302 -5.37 30.55 5.38
CA ARG A 302 -4.64 29.31 5.71
C ARG A 302 -3.18 29.56 5.37
N GLU A 303 -2.30 29.19 6.28
CA GLU A 303 -0.89 29.06 5.98
C GLU A 303 -0.60 27.65 5.46
N TRP A 304 0.44 27.54 4.65
CA TRP A 304 0.77 26.35 3.87
C TRP A 304 1.81 25.50 4.61
N ASP A 305 1.43 24.28 5.02
CA ASP A 305 2.24 23.38 5.86
C ASP A 305 3.16 22.43 5.07
N GLY A 306 3.09 22.47 3.73
CA GLY A 306 4.05 21.83 2.84
C GLY A 306 3.97 20.29 2.71
N ARG A 307 2.95 19.62 3.28
CA ARG A 307 2.84 18.14 3.27
C ARG A 307 1.70 17.61 2.37
N GLY A 308 1.85 17.80 1.06
CA GLY A 308 0.95 17.17 0.08
C GLY A 308 0.97 15.64 0.17
N SER A 309 -0.18 15.06 0.51
CA SER A 309 -0.40 13.62 0.70
C SER A 309 -0.91 12.92 -0.57
N GLY A 310 -0.88 11.57 -0.60
CA GLY A 310 -1.64 10.77 -1.58
C GLY A 310 -0.90 9.60 -2.25
N ILE A 311 -1.42 8.39 -2.04
CA ILE A 311 -1.19 7.10 -2.73
C ILE A 311 -2.39 6.20 -2.38
N PHE A 312 -2.77 5.14 -3.11
CA PHE A 312 -2.21 4.49 -4.30
C PHE A 312 -3.25 4.43 -5.46
N GLY A 313 -2.85 3.90 -6.63
CA GLY A 313 -3.80 3.48 -7.68
C GLY A 313 -3.13 3.16 -9.02
N TRP A 314 -3.09 1.89 -9.42
CA TRP A 314 -2.60 1.42 -10.73
C TRP A 314 -3.75 0.84 -11.53
N GLU A 315 -3.78 1.04 -12.86
CA GLU A 315 -4.27 -0.02 -13.76
C GLU A 315 -3.98 0.20 -15.25
N THR A 316 -3.79 -0.92 -15.96
CA THR A 316 -4.19 -1.27 -17.36
C THR A 316 -3.12 -1.86 -18.30
N GLU A 317 -3.61 -2.81 -19.10
CA GLU A 317 -2.87 -3.75 -19.95
C GLU A 317 -2.28 -3.09 -21.22
N GLU A 318 -1.20 -3.69 -21.73
CA GLU A 318 -0.91 -4.09 -23.12
C GLU A 318 0.18 -5.18 -22.93
N GLU A 319 0.26 -6.30 -23.64
CA GLU A 319 -0.13 -6.60 -25.02
C GLU A 319 -0.95 -7.91 -25.15
N GLU A 320 -1.54 -8.15 -26.33
CA GLU A 320 -1.95 -9.48 -26.79
C GLU A 320 -0.84 -10.04 -27.71
N ASP A 321 0.11 -10.82 -27.17
CA ASP A 321 0.79 -11.92 -27.89
C ASP A 321 1.81 -12.65 -27.00
N ILE A 322 1.34 -13.65 -26.24
CA ILE A 322 2.17 -14.79 -25.81
C ILE A 322 1.33 -16.06 -25.99
N TRP A 323 1.45 -16.66 -27.17
CA TRP A 323 0.96 -18.00 -27.49
C TRP A 323 2.14 -18.98 -27.66
N GLU A 324 3.25 -18.76 -26.94
CA GLU A 324 4.49 -19.56 -27.05
C GLU A 324 5.06 -19.96 -25.67
N VAL A 325 4.28 -20.71 -24.90
CA VAL A 325 4.80 -21.61 -23.86
C VAL A 325 4.07 -22.94 -23.94
N ASP A 326 4.73 -23.98 -24.45
CA ASP A 326 4.25 -25.34 -24.27
C ASP A 326 4.63 -25.83 -22.87
N LEU A 327 3.64 -25.87 -21.97
CA LEU A 327 3.76 -26.51 -20.68
C LEU A 327 3.71 -28.03 -20.87
N ASP A 328 4.88 -28.66 -20.85
CA ASP A 328 5.00 -30.12 -20.84
C ASP A 328 4.56 -30.67 -19.48
N PHE A 329 3.34 -31.21 -19.44
CA PHE A 329 2.76 -31.84 -18.25
C PHE A 329 3.23 -33.30 -18.05
N GLY A 330 4.12 -33.81 -18.91
CA GLY A 330 4.62 -35.18 -18.87
C GLY A 330 3.63 -36.21 -19.42
N SER A 331 4.16 -37.39 -19.78
CA SER A 331 3.37 -38.53 -20.25
C SER A 331 2.79 -39.32 -19.07
N LEU A 332 1.61 -38.90 -18.61
CA LEU A 332 0.70 -39.71 -17.80
C LEU A 332 -0.61 -39.88 -18.59
N ASP A 333 -1.03 -41.12 -18.82
CA ASP A 333 -2.17 -41.43 -19.68
C ASP A 333 -3.51 -41.02 -19.02
N PRO A 334 -4.56 -40.69 -19.82
CA PRO A 334 -5.73 -39.99 -19.30
C PRO A 334 -6.64 -40.79 -18.35
N GLU A 335 -6.41 -42.09 -18.16
CA GLU A 335 -7.30 -43.00 -17.42
C GLU A 335 -6.84 -43.30 -15.98
N GLU A 336 -5.60 -42.99 -15.59
CA GLU A 336 -5.08 -43.33 -14.24
C GLU A 336 -5.36 -42.26 -13.16
N CYS A 337 -5.68 -41.02 -13.53
CA CYS A 337 -6.17 -40.02 -12.58
C CYS A 337 -7.67 -40.20 -12.33
N GLY A 338 -8.01 -40.91 -11.25
CA GLY A 338 -9.37 -41.01 -10.73
C GLY A 338 -10.03 -39.64 -10.45
N GLY A 339 -11.34 -39.67 -10.20
CA GLY A 339 -12.07 -38.49 -9.73
C GLY A 339 -11.55 -37.99 -8.36
N PRO A 340 -12.03 -36.82 -7.89
CA PRO A 340 -11.65 -36.32 -6.57
C PRO A 340 -12.05 -37.36 -5.52
N ASP A 341 -11.06 -37.84 -4.76
CA ASP A 341 -11.26 -38.88 -3.76
C ASP A 341 -12.05 -38.31 -2.57
N SER A 342 -12.84 -39.16 -1.91
CA SER A 342 -13.68 -38.80 -0.77
C SER A 342 -12.88 -38.32 0.46
N GLU A 343 -11.56 -38.52 0.48
CA GLU A 343 -10.65 -38.06 1.54
C GLU A 343 -9.87 -36.78 1.17
N MET A 344 -9.99 -36.25 -0.05
CA MET A 344 -9.30 -35.01 -0.45
C MET A 344 -9.86 -33.79 0.31
N THR A 345 -8.97 -32.97 0.88
CA THR A 345 -9.36 -31.73 1.56
C THR A 345 -9.90 -30.69 0.55
N ILE A 346 -10.65 -29.71 1.05
CA ILE A 346 -11.21 -28.63 0.20
C ILE A 346 -10.09 -27.87 -0.54
N GLY A 347 -8.91 -27.71 0.07
CA GLY A 347 -7.75 -27.10 -0.57
C GLY A 347 -7.24 -27.93 -1.75
N GLU A 348 -7.03 -29.23 -1.56
CA GLU A 348 -6.57 -30.16 -2.60
C GLU A 348 -7.61 -30.31 -3.73
N VAL A 349 -8.92 -30.30 -3.40
CA VAL A 349 -9.99 -30.31 -4.40
C VAL A 349 -10.01 -29.01 -5.23
N MET A 350 -9.74 -27.85 -4.61
CA MET A 350 -9.62 -26.58 -5.33
C MET A 350 -8.36 -26.53 -6.20
N GLU A 351 -7.21 -26.99 -5.68
CA GLU A 351 -5.97 -27.07 -6.45
C GLU A 351 -6.09 -28.06 -7.63
N TRP A 352 -6.70 -29.23 -7.42
CA TRP A 352 -6.99 -30.20 -8.48
C TRP A 352 -7.91 -29.62 -9.56
N ARG A 353 -8.98 -28.89 -9.17
CA ARG A 353 -9.86 -28.20 -10.13
C ARG A 353 -9.10 -27.16 -10.93
N TYR A 354 -8.34 -26.29 -10.26
CA TYR A 354 -7.54 -25.25 -10.91
C TYR A 354 -6.49 -25.83 -11.87
N LEU A 355 -5.70 -26.82 -11.43
CA LEU A 355 -4.70 -27.50 -12.27
C LEU A 355 -5.33 -28.23 -13.45
N LYS A 356 -6.53 -28.81 -13.28
CA LYS A 356 -7.27 -29.45 -14.36
C LYS A 356 -7.82 -28.43 -15.36
N ALA A 357 -8.41 -27.33 -14.89
CA ALA A 357 -8.90 -26.24 -15.74
C ALA A 357 -7.76 -25.57 -16.52
N GLU A 358 -6.61 -25.30 -15.89
CA GLU A 358 -5.43 -24.77 -16.56
C GLU A 358 -4.84 -25.75 -17.58
N ARG A 359 -4.84 -27.06 -17.30
CA ARG A 359 -4.43 -28.10 -18.27
C ARG A 359 -5.36 -28.15 -19.48
N GLU A 360 -6.67 -28.08 -19.27
CA GLU A 360 -7.66 -28.02 -20.35
C GLU A 360 -7.53 -26.72 -21.16
N LYS A 361 -7.30 -25.58 -20.50
CA LYS A 361 -6.96 -24.31 -21.17
C LYS A 361 -5.68 -24.43 -22.00
N GLU A 362 -4.60 -25.05 -21.51
CA GLU A 362 -3.38 -25.21 -22.31
C GLU A 362 -3.55 -26.19 -23.48
N ARG A 363 -4.36 -27.25 -23.32
CA ARG A 363 -4.82 -28.09 -24.44
C ARG A 363 -5.60 -27.26 -25.46
N GLY A 364 -6.50 -26.38 -25.00
CA GLY A 364 -7.22 -25.42 -25.83
C GLY A 364 -6.26 -24.45 -26.55
N ASN A 365 -5.24 -23.95 -25.86
CA ASN A 365 -4.19 -23.11 -26.43
C ASN A 365 -3.38 -23.87 -27.50
N ALA A 366 -3.09 -25.16 -27.31
CA ALA A 366 -2.44 -26.00 -28.30
C ALA A 366 -3.34 -26.27 -29.53
N ALA A 367 -4.65 -26.47 -29.34
CA ALA A 367 -5.61 -26.61 -30.42
C ALA A 367 -5.77 -25.31 -31.22
N PHE A 368 -5.90 -24.17 -30.53
CA PHE A 368 -5.99 -22.83 -31.12
C PHE A 368 -4.75 -22.49 -31.98
N ARG A 369 -3.55 -22.84 -31.50
CA ARG A 369 -2.28 -22.69 -32.26
C ARG A 369 -2.18 -23.60 -33.48
N LYS A 370 -2.78 -24.80 -33.42
CA LYS A 370 -2.92 -25.71 -34.58
C LYS A 370 -4.00 -25.27 -35.57
N GLY A 371 -4.80 -24.25 -35.24
CA GLY A 371 -5.94 -23.77 -36.04
C GLY A 371 -7.22 -24.59 -35.86
N ASP A 372 -7.24 -25.56 -34.93
CA ASP A 372 -8.46 -26.28 -34.56
C ASP A 372 -9.24 -25.49 -33.50
N TYR A 373 -9.96 -24.48 -33.98
CA TYR A 373 -10.76 -23.62 -33.11
C TYR A 373 -11.98 -24.33 -32.52
N LEU A 374 -12.45 -25.44 -33.10
CA LEU A 374 -13.59 -26.21 -32.57
C LEU A 374 -13.17 -27.06 -31.36
N ALA A 375 -12.03 -27.76 -31.44
CA ALA A 375 -11.45 -28.41 -30.28
C ALA A 375 -11.05 -27.38 -29.21
N ALA A 376 -10.50 -26.22 -29.61
CA ALA A 376 -10.17 -25.15 -28.66
C ALA A 376 -11.39 -24.65 -27.88
N ILE A 377 -12.54 -24.45 -28.54
CA ILE A 377 -13.81 -24.07 -27.89
C ILE A 377 -14.19 -25.10 -26.81
N GLN A 378 -14.25 -26.39 -27.17
CA GLN A 378 -14.65 -27.46 -26.23
C GLN A 378 -13.71 -27.53 -25.01
N LEU A 379 -12.41 -27.28 -25.21
CA LEU A 379 -11.40 -27.30 -24.16
C LEU A 379 -11.45 -26.05 -23.26
N TYR A 380 -11.84 -24.89 -23.79
CA TYR A 380 -12.11 -23.70 -22.98
C TYR A 380 -13.45 -23.76 -22.23
N GLU A 381 -14.48 -24.38 -22.84
CA GLU A 381 -15.75 -24.70 -22.16
C GLU A 381 -15.54 -25.73 -21.05
N SER A 382 -14.70 -26.76 -21.28
CA SER A 382 -14.24 -27.72 -20.27
C SER A 382 -13.55 -27.01 -19.10
N ALA A 383 -12.56 -26.15 -19.38
CA ALA A 383 -11.85 -25.38 -18.36
C ALA A 383 -12.78 -24.48 -17.53
N HIS A 384 -13.67 -23.73 -18.18
CA HIS A 384 -14.63 -22.85 -17.50
C HIS A 384 -15.71 -23.62 -16.73
N GLY A 385 -16.11 -24.81 -17.20
CA GLY A 385 -17.03 -25.69 -16.48
C GLY A 385 -16.43 -26.35 -15.24
N ILE A 386 -15.10 -26.44 -15.16
CA ILE A 386 -14.36 -26.90 -13.97
C ILE A 386 -14.12 -25.73 -13.00
N GLU A 387 -13.74 -24.56 -13.52
CA GLU A 387 -13.40 -23.37 -12.74
C GLU A 387 -14.02 -22.09 -13.34
N PRO A 388 -15.25 -21.70 -12.91
CA PRO A 388 -16.03 -20.67 -13.57
C PRO A 388 -15.68 -19.23 -13.17
N GLU A 389 -15.00 -19.00 -12.04
CA GLU A 389 -14.72 -17.65 -11.52
C GLU A 389 -13.60 -16.92 -12.28
N VAL A 390 -12.89 -17.66 -13.15
CA VAL A 390 -11.65 -17.22 -13.80
C VAL A 390 -11.93 -16.67 -15.23
N PRO A 391 -11.73 -15.36 -15.48
CA PRO A 391 -12.20 -14.72 -16.71
C PRO A 391 -11.38 -15.04 -17.95
N HIS A 392 -10.15 -15.55 -17.83
CA HIS A 392 -9.29 -15.80 -18.99
C HIS A 392 -9.77 -16.97 -19.86
N TYR A 393 -10.48 -17.96 -19.31
CA TYR A 393 -11.13 -19.02 -20.09
C TYR A 393 -12.18 -18.43 -21.04
N GLN A 394 -13.06 -17.57 -20.52
CA GLN A 394 -14.09 -16.88 -21.29
C GLN A 394 -13.52 -15.91 -22.33
N LEU A 395 -12.42 -15.21 -22.01
CA LEU A 395 -11.73 -14.39 -23.00
C LEU A 395 -11.16 -15.24 -24.15
N ASN A 396 -10.53 -16.38 -23.86
CA ASN A 396 -9.95 -17.26 -24.89
C ASN A 396 -11.02 -17.98 -25.72
N LEU A 397 -12.12 -18.41 -25.09
CA LEU A 397 -13.32 -18.90 -25.76
C LEU A 397 -13.87 -17.87 -26.77
N ALA A 398 -13.99 -16.61 -26.37
CA ALA A 398 -14.37 -15.52 -27.27
C ALA A 398 -13.40 -15.34 -28.44
N ALA A 399 -12.08 -15.48 -28.22
CA ALA A 399 -11.10 -15.43 -29.31
C ALA A 399 -11.25 -16.59 -30.31
N ALA A 400 -11.57 -17.80 -29.84
CA ALA A 400 -11.84 -18.94 -30.72
C ALA A 400 -13.14 -18.74 -31.54
N HIS A 401 -14.21 -18.24 -30.92
CA HIS A 401 -15.42 -17.84 -31.63
C HIS A 401 -15.19 -16.72 -32.66
N LEU A 402 -14.35 -15.71 -32.35
CA LEU A 402 -13.96 -14.67 -33.30
C LEU A 402 -13.18 -15.23 -34.52
N LYS A 403 -12.40 -16.31 -34.35
CA LYS A 403 -11.71 -16.99 -35.46
C LYS A 403 -12.65 -17.79 -36.36
N LEU A 404 -13.74 -18.34 -35.79
CA LEU A 404 -14.79 -19.05 -36.54
C LEU A 404 -15.90 -18.14 -37.11
N ASN A 405 -15.89 -16.84 -36.80
CA ASN A 405 -16.95 -15.88 -37.13
C ASN A 405 -18.27 -16.10 -36.34
N ASN A 406 -18.21 -16.77 -35.20
CA ASN A 406 -19.36 -17.01 -34.31
C ASN A 406 -19.62 -15.78 -33.41
N TRP A 407 -20.02 -14.66 -34.02
CA TRP A 407 -20.05 -13.34 -33.37
C TRP A 407 -20.98 -13.26 -32.14
N ILE A 408 -22.09 -14.01 -32.12
CA ILE A 408 -23.06 -14.01 -31.00
C ILE A 408 -22.42 -14.60 -29.73
N GLU A 409 -21.83 -15.79 -29.82
CA GLU A 409 -21.19 -16.43 -28.68
C GLU A 409 -19.90 -15.69 -28.28
N ALA A 410 -19.20 -15.05 -29.22
CA ALA A 410 -18.09 -14.15 -28.90
C ALA A 410 -18.53 -12.92 -28.09
N GLU A 411 -19.66 -12.27 -28.44
CA GLU A 411 -20.21 -11.15 -27.66
C GLU A 411 -20.60 -11.59 -26.23
N LYS A 412 -21.25 -12.75 -26.13
CA LYS A 412 -21.70 -13.38 -24.88
C LYS A 412 -20.53 -13.72 -23.95
N ALA A 413 -19.54 -14.47 -24.46
CA ALA A 413 -18.35 -14.86 -23.70
C ALA A 413 -17.54 -13.65 -23.21
N CYS A 414 -17.32 -12.64 -24.06
CA CYS A 414 -16.71 -11.39 -23.62
C CYS A 414 -17.56 -10.66 -22.57
N THR A 415 -18.89 -10.71 -22.66
CA THR A 415 -19.78 -10.05 -21.68
C THR A 415 -19.76 -10.76 -20.32
N GLN A 416 -19.66 -12.09 -20.29
CA GLN A 416 -19.47 -12.84 -19.04
C GLN A 416 -18.10 -12.52 -18.41
N ALA A 417 -17.01 -12.53 -19.19
CA ALA A 417 -15.69 -12.12 -18.70
C ALA A 417 -15.67 -10.68 -18.15
N LEU A 418 -16.39 -9.75 -18.80
CA LEU A 418 -16.48 -8.35 -18.39
C LEU A 418 -17.42 -8.10 -17.19
N GLN A 419 -18.22 -9.08 -16.77
CA GLN A 419 -18.93 -9.02 -15.48
C GLN A 419 -17.99 -9.38 -14.31
N GLN A 420 -16.97 -10.20 -14.56
CA GLN A 420 -15.97 -10.63 -13.57
C GLN A 420 -14.79 -9.65 -13.48
N HIS A 421 -14.23 -9.21 -14.61
CA HIS A 421 -13.03 -8.36 -14.64
C HIS A 421 -12.98 -7.40 -15.83
N ARG A 422 -12.55 -6.16 -15.60
CA ARG A 422 -12.49 -5.09 -16.61
C ARG A 422 -11.25 -5.19 -17.52
N SER A 423 -11.22 -6.16 -18.43
CA SER A 423 -10.13 -6.27 -19.43
C SER A 423 -10.39 -5.45 -20.71
N SER A 424 -9.35 -4.75 -21.16
CA SER A 424 -9.27 -4.13 -22.49
C SER A 424 -9.46 -5.15 -23.62
N LYS A 425 -8.88 -6.34 -23.47
CA LYS A 425 -8.97 -7.45 -24.44
C LYS A 425 -10.41 -7.92 -24.58
N GLY A 426 -11.13 -8.03 -23.46
CA GLY A 426 -12.58 -8.32 -23.44
C GLY A 426 -13.39 -7.27 -24.19
N LEU A 427 -13.15 -5.98 -23.92
CA LEU A 427 -13.84 -4.87 -24.60
C LEU A 427 -13.53 -4.82 -26.10
N TYR A 428 -12.28 -5.04 -26.51
CA TYR A 428 -11.84 -5.03 -27.91
C TYR A 428 -12.42 -6.23 -28.69
N ARG A 429 -12.31 -7.44 -28.13
CA ARG A 429 -12.91 -8.67 -28.68
C ARG A 429 -14.44 -8.53 -28.80
N ARG A 430 -15.11 -7.93 -27.81
CA ARG A 430 -16.56 -7.65 -27.87
C ARG A 430 -16.94 -6.61 -28.91
N ALA A 431 -16.19 -5.51 -29.02
CA ALA A 431 -16.44 -4.49 -30.03
C ALA A 431 -16.32 -5.06 -31.45
N ARG A 432 -15.32 -5.93 -31.68
CA ARG A 432 -15.13 -6.64 -32.95
C ARG A 432 -16.32 -7.56 -33.28
N ALA A 433 -16.84 -8.30 -32.30
CA ALA A 433 -18.07 -9.08 -32.46
C ALA A 433 -19.29 -8.18 -32.79
N ARG A 434 -19.47 -7.09 -32.04
CA ARG A 434 -20.58 -6.11 -32.21
C ARG A 434 -20.57 -5.41 -33.57
N LYS A 435 -19.39 -5.06 -34.07
CA LYS A 435 -19.16 -4.55 -35.44
C LYS A 435 -19.68 -5.54 -36.48
N MET A 436 -19.33 -6.82 -36.35
CA MET A 436 -19.76 -7.87 -37.28
C MET A 436 -21.24 -8.28 -37.11
N LEU A 437 -21.83 -8.03 -35.95
CA LEU A 437 -23.28 -8.16 -35.69
C LEU A 437 -24.11 -6.94 -36.18
N GLY A 438 -23.48 -5.94 -36.79
CA GLY A 438 -24.18 -4.74 -37.28
C GLY A 438 -24.64 -3.79 -36.18
N ARG A 439 -23.97 -3.76 -35.03
CA ARG A 439 -24.22 -2.81 -33.92
C ARG A 439 -23.04 -1.85 -33.73
N PRO A 440 -22.78 -0.93 -34.69
CA PRO A 440 -21.59 -0.08 -34.68
C PRO A 440 -21.57 0.90 -33.50
N GLU A 441 -22.71 1.38 -33.00
CA GLU A 441 -22.79 2.29 -31.86
C GLU A 441 -22.27 1.65 -30.57
N GLU A 442 -22.66 0.40 -30.31
CA GLU A 442 -22.16 -0.39 -29.17
C GLU A 442 -20.68 -0.76 -29.35
N ALA A 443 -20.25 -1.08 -30.57
CA ALA A 443 -18.84 -1.30 -30.89
C ALA A 443 -18.00 -0.03 -30.67
N ILE A 444 -18.51 1.14 -31.03
CA ILE A 444 -17.90 2.45 -30.77
C ILE A 444 -17.85 2.73 -29.27
N GLN A 445 -18.87 2.38 -28.49
CA GLN A 445 -18.87 2.52 -27.03
C GLN A 445 -17.80 1.64 -26.36
N ASP A 446 -17.69 0.38 -26.80
CA ASP A 446 -16.66 -0.55 -26.30
C ASP A 446 -15.25 -0.15 -26.76
N LEU A 447 -15.04 0.28 -28.02
CA LEU A 447 -13.74 0.81 -28.48
C LEU A 447 -13.35 2.09 -27.74
N ARG A 448 -14.30 2.99 -27.47
CA ARG A 448 -14.06 4.15 -26.59
C ARG A 448 -13.80 3.73 -25.14
N ALA A 449 -14.24 2.54 -24.70
CA ALA A 449 -13.84 1.98 -23.40
C ALA A 449 -12.42 1.39 -23.46
N VAL A 450 -12.04 0.67 -24.52
CA VAL A 450 -10.66 0.20 -24.77
C VAL A 450 -9.70 1.38 -24.74
N LEU A 451 -9.95 2.43 -25.53
CA LEU A 451 -9.06 3.60 -25.65
C LEU A 451 -9.01 4.47 -24.38
N ARG A 452 -9.94 4.31 -23.43
CA ARG A 452 -9.84 4.92 -22.09
C ARG A 452 -8.89 4.16 -21.16
N LEU A 453 -8.62 2.89 -21.43
CA LEU A 453 -7.59 2.07 -20.75
C LEU A 453 -6.25 2.18 -21.50
N GLN A 454 -6.32 2.02 -22.82
CA GLN A 454 -5.20 1.98 -23.77
C GLN A 454 -5.30 3.11 -24.82
N PRO A 455 -4.98 4.38 -24.49
CA PRO A 455 -5.00 5.47 -25.46
C PRO A 455 -4.09 5.27 -26.69
N ASN A 456 -3.12 4.36 -26.60
CA ASN A 456 -2.11 4.11 -27.63
C ASN A 456 -2.40 2.87 -28.49
N ASN A 457 -3.48 2.12 -28.23
CA ASN A 457 -3.78 0.88 -28.95
C ASN A 457 -4.07 1.20 -30.42
N LEU A 458 -3.09 0.94 -31.28
CA LEU A 458 -3.13 1.28 -32.70
C LEU A 458 -4.22 0.51 -33.46
N GLU A 459 -4.56 -0.71 -33.03
CA GLU A 459 -5.63 -1.47 -33.65
C GLU A 459 -7.00 -0.92 -33.26
N ALA A 460 -7.23 -0.64 -31.98
CA ALA A 460 -8.48 -0.04 -31.51
C ALA A 460 -8.70 1.38 -32.06
N LEU A 461 -7.61 2.14 -32.29
CA LEU A 461 -7.66 3.42 -33.01
C LEU A 461 -8.04 3.22 -34.49
N ALA A 462 -7.44 2.25 -35.19
CA ALA A 462 -7.76 1.96 -36.59
C ALA A 462 -9.19 1.42 -36.77
N GLU A 463 -9.63 0.52 -35.88
CA GLU A 463 -10.98 -0.01 -35.84
C GLU A 463 -12.01 1.10 -35.54
N LEU A 464 -11.76 1.98 -34.56
CA LEU A 464 -12.65 3.11 -34.28
C LEU A 464 -12.68 4.12 -35.44
N ALA A 465 -11.55 4.40 -36.07
CA ALA A 465 -11.48 5.25 -37.26
C ALA A 465 -12.21 4.62 -38.46
N SER A 466 -12.29 3.29 -38.56
CA SER A 466 -13.08 2.60 -39.59
C SER A 466 -14.61 2.66 -39.35
N LEU A 467 -15.04 3.05 -38.15
CA LEU A 467 -16.45 3.13 -37.74
C LEU A 467 -16.99 4.56 -37.65
N ILE A 468 -16.14 5.58 -37.75
CA ILE A 468 -16.54 6.99 -37.71
C ILE A 468 -16.27 7.63 -39.08
N PRO A 469 -17.30 8.07 -39.83
CA PRO A 469 -17.09 8.68 -41.14
C PRO A 469 -16.42 10.06 -41.02
N ILE A 470 -15.49 10.34 -41.95
CA ILE A 470 -14.81 11.63 -42.06
C ILE A 470 -15.67 12.59 -42.90
N SER A 471 -15.90 13.80 -42.37
CA SER A 471 -16.50 14.92 -43.12
C SER A 471 -15.43 15.73 -43.86
N ASP A 472 -15.56 15.87 -45.17
CA ASP A 472 -14.72 16.74 -46.01
C ASP A 472 -14.87 18.23 -45.66
N ASP A 473 -13.79 19.01 -45.79
CA ASP A 473 -13.88 20.37 -46.39
C ASP A 473 -12.61 20.72 -47.19
N LYS A 474 -12.69 21.74 -48.06
CA LYS A 474 -11.85 21.90 -49.26
C LYS A 474 -11.01 23.17 -49.29
N ASN A 475 -9.79 23.07 -49.85
CA ASN A 475 -9.27 23.83 -51.01
C ASN A 475 -7.73 23.76 -51.08
N GLN A 476 -7.14 23.08 -52.07
CA GLN A 476 -6.81 23.55 -53.44
C GLN A 476 -5.56 24.45 -53.55
N SER A 477 -4.51 23.95 -54.22
CA SER A 477 -4.20 24.36 -55.61
C SER A 477 -3.02 23.59 -56.23
N ASN A 478 -3.24 23.02 -57.43
CA ASN A 478 -2.36 22.85 -58.63
C ASN A 478 -0.86 22.44 -58.45
N VAL A 479 -0.21 21.66 -59.35
CA VAL A 479 -0.30 21.56 -60.83
C VAL A 479 -0.12 20.11 -61.34
N THR A 480 -0.66 19.85 -62.53
CA THR A 480 -0.78 18.60 -63.33
C THR A 480 0.50 17.80 -63.66
N THR A 481 0.39 16.46 -63.78
CA THR A 481 0.43 15.69 -65.07
C THR A 481 0.23 14.17 -64.87
N ASN A 482 -0.01 13.41 -65.96
CA ASN A 482 -0.47 12.01 -66.03
C ASN A 482 -0.05 11.40 -67.41
N PRO A 483 -0.22 10.08 -67.76
CA PRO A 483 -0.51 8.86 -66.98
C PRO A 483 0.41 7.65 -67.41
N SER A 484 -0.13 6.41 -67.47
CA SER A 484 0.47 5.13 -67.96
C SER A 484 1.41 4.37 -66.98
N SER A 485 1.66 3.05 -67.07
CA SER A 485 0.87 1.91 -67.62
C SER A 485 1.03 0.69 -66.67
N SER A 486 0.45 -0.48 -67.00
CA SER A 486 0.28 -1.64 -66.11
C SER A 486 0.97 -2.93 -66.58
N THR A 487 1.56 -3.71 -65.66
CA THR A 487 1.38 -5.18 -65.47
C THR A 487 2.19 -5.69 -64.26
N SER A 488 1.79 -6.80 -63.63
CA SER A 488 2.44 -7.46 -62.48
C SER A 488 3.15 -8.78 -62.88
N PRO A 489 4.07 -9.30 -62.05
CA PRO A 489 3.70 -10.48 -61.25
C PRO A 489 4.25 -10.41 -59.78
N PRO A 490 4.56 -11.49 -59.03
CA PRO A 490 4.11 -11.65 -57.63
C PRO A 490 5.01 -10.99 -56.56
N PRO A 491 4.47 -10.77 -55.33
CA PRO A 491 5.25 -10.29 -54.19
C PRO A 491 6.09 -11.42 -53.56
N THR A 492 7.32 -11.60 -54.04
CA THR A 492 8.39 -12.22 -53.21
C THR A 492 8.59 -11.41 -51.93
N LYS A 493 8.90 -12.07 -50.80
CA LYS A 493 9.22 -11.38 -49.53
C LYS A 493 10.41 -10.42 -49.74
N ILE A 494 10.19 -9.12 -49.57
CA ILE A 494 11.25 -8.11 -49.62
C ILE A 494 11.69 -7.82 -48.19
N GLU A 495 12.95 -8.13 -47.88
CA GLU A 495 13.58 -7.75 -46.62
C GLU A 495 13.78 -6.22 -46.54
N PRO A 496 13.71 -5.60 -45.35
CA PRO A 496 13.92 -4.16 -45.21
C PRO A 496 15.33 -3.73 -45.65
N ASN A 497 15.42 -3.10 -46.82
CA ASN A 497 16.69 -2.67 -47.42
C ASN A 497 17.50 -1.79 -46.46
N ALA A 498 18.82 -2.02 -46.40
CA ALA A 498 19.76 -1.50 -45.40
C ALA A 498 19.81 0.05 -45.31
N GLU A 499 19.39 0.76 -46.35
CA GLU A 499 19.25 2.23 -46.36
C GLU A 499 18.17 2.72 -45.37
N THR A 500 17.25 1.83 -44.98
CA THR A 500 16.29 2.06 -43.89
C THR A 500 17.01 2.06 -42.54
N LEU A 501 17.81 1.03 -42.27
CA LEU A 501 18.53 0.85 -41.01
C LEU A 501 19.68 1.86 -40.82
N ARG A 502 20.33 2.30 -41.91
CA ARG A 502 21.43 3.27 -41.86
C ARG A 502 21.01 4.61 -41.24
N ARG A 503 19.91 5.18 -41.73
CA ARG A 503 19.37 6.46 -41.22
C ARG A 503 18.68 6.25 -39.85
N LEU A 504 18.38 5.00 -39.42
CA LEU A 504 17.91 4.65 -38.06
C LEU A 504 19.03 4.56 -37.00
N GLY A 505 20.31 4.57 -37.38
CA GLY A 505 21.44 4.96 -36.49
C GLY A 505 21.80 4.06 -35.30
N ILE A 506 21.45 2.76 -35.33
CA ILE A 506 21.79 1.80 -34.25
C ILE A 506 23.15 1.12 -34.53
N PRO A 507 24.14 1.15 -33.60
CA PRO A 507 25.45 0.51 -33.78
C PRO A 507 25.45 -0.98 -33.41
N LYS A 508 26.32 -1.78 -34.07
CA LYS A 508 26.51 -3.21 -33.77
C LYS A 508 27.23 -3.46 -32.43
N PRO A 509 26.95 -4.58 -31.72
CA PRO A 509 27.66 -4.97 -30.50
C PRO A 509 29.11 -5.39 -30.76
N LYS A 510 29.92 -5.40 -29.71
CA LYS A 510 31.34 -5.82 -29.72
C LYS A 510 31.50 -7.24 -29.15
N PRO A 511 32.55 -8.00 -29.55
CA PRO A 511 32.85 -9.30 -28.94
C PRO A 511 33.28 -9.19 -27.47
N ILE A 512 32.93 -10.20 -26.69
CA ILE A 512 33.22 -10.31 -25.25
C ILE A 512 34.70 -10.61 -25.03
N LYS A 513 35.33 -10.00 -24.01
CA LYS A 513 36.68 -10.37 -23.55
C LYS A 513 36.61 -11.57 -22.61
N GLN A 514 37.48 -12.55 -22.78
CA GLN A 514 37.60 -13.67 -21.86
C GLN A 514 38.05 -13.21 -20.46
N PRO A 515 37.50 -13.77 -19.36
CA PRO A 515 37.93 -13.49 -17.99
C PRO A 515 39.26 -14.19 -17.65
N PRO A 516 39.93 -13.84 -16.54
CA PRO A 516 41.26 -14.37 -16.19
C PRO A 516 41.26 -15.79 -15.59
N PHE A 517 40.18 -16.57 -15.78
CA PHE A 517 40.01 -17.90 -15.18
C PHE A 517 39.65 -18.93 -16.26
N THR A 518 39.98 -20.20 -16.01
CA THR A 518 39.65 -21.32 -16.90
C THR A 518 38.17 -21.69 -16.82
N LYS A 519 37.53 -21.96 -17.96
CA LYS A 519 36.10 -22.32 -18.03
C LYS A 519 35.85 -23.73 -17.51
N LEU A 520 34.81 -23.90 -16.70
CA LEU A 520 34.34 -25.16 -16.11
C LEU A 520 33.07 -25.68 -16.80
N ARG A 521 32.75 -26.96 -16.60
CA ARG A 521 31.53 -27.60 -17.13
C ARG A 521 30.24 -27.06 -16.51
N SER A 522 30.33 -26.41 -15.34
CA SER A 522 29.21 -25.69 -14.71
C SER A 522 28.88 -24.36 -15.39
N ASP A 523 29.84 -23.71 -16.07
CA ASP A 523 29.65 -22.40 -16.73
C ASP A 523 28.64 -22.45 -17.89
N ASP A 524 28.40 -23.64 -18.45
CA ASP A 524 27.39 -23.91 -19.50
C ASP A 524 25.96 -24.11 -18.94
N ARG A 525 25.76 -24.10 -17.62
CA ARG A 525 24.42 -24.15 -17.01
C ARG A 525 23.70 -22.82 -17.26
N LYS A 526 22.59 -22.84 -18.01
CA LYS A 526 21.71 -21.67 -18.17
C LYS A 526 20.97 -21.33 -16.87
N LEU A 527 21.03 -20.07 -16.46
CA LEU A 527 20.43 -19.59 -15.22
C LEU A 527 18.94 -19.26 -15.42
N LYS A 528 18.03 -20.15 -14.99
CA LYS A 528 16.60 -19.82 -14.85
C LYS A 528 16.39 -18.94 -13.61
N ILE A 529 16.43 -17.62 -13.77
CA ILE A 529 16.08 -16.66 -12.71
C ILE A 529 14.56 -16.67 -12.52
N VAL A 530 14.05 -17.51 -11.63
CA VAL A 530 12.64 -17.50 -11.23
C VAL A 530 12.45 -16.54 -10.06
N LEU A 531 11.53 -15.58 -10.21
CA LEU A 531 11.03 -14.74 -9.12
C LEU A 531 9.87 -15.49 -8.46
N LEU A 532 10.04 -15.90 -7.19
CA LEU A 532 9.11 -16.77 -6.46
C LEU A 532 8.51 -16.07 -5.22
N SER A 533 7.26 -16.44 -4.93
CA SER A 533 6.55 -16.20 -3.66
C SER A 533 6.63 -17.44 -2.74
N PRO A 534 6.35 -17.32 -1.42
CA PRO A 534 6.63 -18.39 -0.44
C PRO A 534 5.41 -19.23 0.01
N ALA A 535 5.68 -20.45 0.47
CA ALA A 535 4.79 -21.33 1.26
C ALA A 535 5.63 -22.36 2.08
N ASP A 536 4.99 -23.09 3.01
CA ASP A 536 5.63 -23.69 4.20
C ASP A 536 6.15 -25.15 4.11
N SER A 537 6.89 -25.57 5.16
CA SER A 537 6.99 -26.97 5.59
C SER A 537 7.37 -27.14 7.07
N SER A 538 6.61 -27.92 7.84
CA SER A 538 7.04 -28.56 9.10
C SER A 538 7.68 -29.93 8.81
N GLY A 539 8.82 -30.32 9.40
CA GLY A 539 8.92 -30.91 10.75
C GLY A 539 8.48 -32.40 10.75
N THR A 540 9.30 -33.44 11.00
CA THR A 540 10.62 -33.58 11.67
C THR A 540 11.32 -34.87 11.16
N GLY A 541 12.61 -35.20 11.41
CA GLY A 541 13.72 -34.49 12.07
C GLY A 541 14.94 -35.42 12.33
N ARG A 542 16.03 -34.85 12.90
CA ARG A 542 17.40 -35.42 13.15
C ARG A 542 18.36 -35.35 11.92
N LYS A 543 19.62 -34.90 12.06
CA LYS A 543 20.34 -34.34 13.24
C LYS A 543 21.59 -33.52 12.85
N PHE A 544 21.98 -32.59 13.75
CA PHE A 544 23.27 -31.88 13.88
C PHE A 544 23.71 -30.82 12.83
N GLY A 545 24.01 -29.61 13.32
CA GLY A 545 25.32 -28.98 13.07
C GLY A 545 25.37 -27.56 12.51
N GLY A 546 25.85 -26.59 13.31
CA GLY A 546 26.79 -25.56 12.82
C GLY A 546 26.27 -24.17 12.41
N LEU A 547 26.39 -23.20 13.35
CA LEU A 547 26.74 -21.77 13.20
C LEU A 547 26.33 -20.94 11.96
N ASN A 548 25.66 -19.80 12.24
CA ASN A 548 26.21 -18.42 12.12
C ASN A 548 27.21 -18.12 10.99
N THR A 549 27.13 -17.04 10.21
CA THR A 549 26.63 -15.66 10.50
C THR A 549 26.47 -14.81 9.23
N SER A 550 25.39 -14.02 9.17
CA SER A 550 25.33 -12.63 8.67
C SER A 550 23.85 -12.20 8.78
N SER A 551 23.46 -11.20 9.59
CA SER A 551 23.52 -9.75 9.28
C SER A 551 22.94 -9.45 7.87
N LEU A 552 21.96 -8.54 7.69
CA LEU A 552 21.74 -7.25 8.34
C LEU A 552 20.24 -6.86 8.48
N ASN A 553 19.93 -6.21 9.60
CA ASN A 553 19.06 -5.02 9.80
C ASN A 553 17.67 -4.82 9.15
N THR A 554 16.71 -4.52 10.04
CA THR A 554 15.70 -3.42 9.99
C THR A 554 14.46 -3.48 9.06
N SER A 555 13.33 -3.80 9.71
CA SER A 555 12.08 -3.01 9.78
C SER A 555 11.19 -2.70 8.54
N SER A 556 10.03 -3.39 8.51
CA SER A 556 8.67 -2.84 8.75
C SER A 556 7.72 -2.33 7.63
N LEU A 557 6.41 -2.60 7.90
CA LEU A 557 5.15 -1.93 7.52
C LEU A 557 4.42 -2.18 6.16
N ASN A 558 3.27 -2.86 6.32
CA ASN A 558 1.88 -2.55 5.86
C ASN A 558 1.46 -2.48 4.37
N GLU A 559 0.14 -2.65 4.20
CA GLU A 559 -0.63 -2.88 2.96
C GLU A 559 -1.07 -1.58 2.25
N PRO A 560 -1.91 -1.66 1.18
CA PRO A 560 -3.33 -1.40 1.44
C PRO A 560 -4.41 -2.18 0.66
N GLN A 561 -5.44 -2.61 1.41
CA GLN A 561 -6.80 -2.99 0.99
C GLN A 561 -7.69 -1.85 0.42
N GLN A 562 -8.60 -2.24 -0.50
CA GLN A 562 -10.01 -1.78 -0.66
C GLN A 562 -10.27 -0.24 -0.86
N LEU A 563 -11.49 0.34 -1.01
CA LEU A 563 -12.88 -0.03 -0.66
C LEU A 563 -13.91 0.81 -1.47
N LEU A 564 -15.17 0.90 -0.98
CA LEU A 564 -16.26 1.89 -1.22
C LEU A 564 -17.48 1.41 -2.05
N SER A 565 -18.73 1.88 -1.79
CA SER A 565 -19.25 2.86 -0.80
C SER A 565 -20.76 2.70 -0.52
N LYS A 566 -21.26 3.25 0.60
CA LYS A 566 -22.69 3.52 0.94
C LYS A 566 -22.77 4.61 2.07
N THR A 567 -23.85 5.44 2.15
CA THR A 567 -24.09 6.65 3.03
C THR A 567 -25.40 7.41 2.59
N PRO A 568 -25.68 8.68 2.97
CA PRO A 568 -26.45 9.20 4.12
C PRO A 568 -27.98 9.46 3.87
N LEU A 569 -28.66 10.11 4.83
CA LEU A 569 -29.97 10.83 4.81
C LEU A 569 -29.96 11.78 6.04
N SER A 570 -30.74 12.86 6.26
CA SER A 570 -31.83 13.63 5.58
C SER A 570 -32.04 14.94 6.42
N GLU A 571 -32.82 16.00 6.19
CA GLU A 571 -33.85 16.53 5.24
C GLU A 571 -33.60 18.08 5.13
N ARG A 572 -34.30 19.02 4.47
CA ARG A 572 -35.49 19.20 3.58
C ARG A 572 -35.28 20.57 2.84
N GLY A 573 -36.11 21.10 1.94
CA GLY A 573 -37.37 20.65 1.32
C GLY A 573 -37.86 21.60 0.21
N ASP A 574 -38.93 21.17 -0.47
CA ASP A 574 -39.80 21.85 -1.46
C ASP A 574 -39.34 22.07 -2.94
N ASP A 575 -40.16 21.49 -3.83
CA ASP A 575 -40.42 21.76 -5.26
C ASP A 575 -39.34 21.72 -6.39
N LYS A 576 -38.89 20.48 -6.66
CA LYS A 576 -39.01 19.81 -7.99
C LYS A 576 -38.44 20.49 -9.26
N ALA A 577 -37.11 20.61 -9.35
CA ALA A 577 -36.37 20.43 -10.61
C ALA A 577 -34.92 20.00 -10.34
N GLY A 578 -34.42 18.95 -11.03
CA GLY A 578 -33.01 18.49 -10.96
C GLY A 578 -32.55 18.02 -9.56
N MET A 579 -32.76 16.78 -9.11
CA MET A 579 -32.08 15.54 -9.56
C MET A 579 -30.55 15.64 -9.70
N ALA A 580 -29.85 14.77 -8.95
CA ALA A 580 -28.41 14.73 -8.65
C ALA A 580 -27.96 15.88 -7.71
N THR A 581 -27.55 15.62 -6.46
CA THR A 581 -26.46 14.67 -6.10
C THR A 581 -26.76 13.59 -5.04
N GLU A 582 -28.01 13.33 -4.63
CA GLU A 582 -28.31 12.23 -3.67
C GLU A 582 -28.08 10.80 -4.21
N ALA A 583 -27.66 10.64 -5.47
CA ALA A 583 -27.55 9.34 -6.13
C ALA A 583 -26.13 8.75 -6.10
N ASN A 584 -25.86 7.88 -5.12
CA ASN A 584 -25.13 6.58 -5.27
C ASN A 584 -24.75 5.94 -3.92
N SER A 585 -24.76 6.72 -2.85
CA SER A 585 -24.64 6.23 -1.49
C SER A 585 -26.02 5.74 -0.99
N ILE A 586 -26.08 4.66 -0.20
CA ILE A 586 -27.30 4.20 0.52
C ILE A 586 -26.98 4.16 2.03
N PRO A 587 -27.76 4.77 2.94
CA PRO A 587 -27.34 4.96 4.32
C PRO A 587 -27.12 3.64 5.06
N HIS A 588 -25.94 3.50 5.67
CA HIS A 588 -25.66 2.42 6.62
C HIS A 588 -26.50 2.64 7.88
N PRO A 589 -27.33 1.66 8.30
CA PRO A 589 -28.13 1.80 9.51
C PRO A 589 -27.22 1.79 10.74
N THR A 590 -27.50 2.70 11.67
CA THR A 590 -26.96 2.68 13.02
C THR A 590 -27.85 1.74 13.86
N LEU A 591 -27.31 0.60 14.32
CA LEU A 591 -28.09 -0.44 15.02
C LEU A 591 -28.18 -0.21 16.53
N ILE A 592 -27.17 0.47 17.07
CA ILE A 592 -27.07 0.89 18.47
C ILE A 592 -26.67 2.36 18.43
N SER A 593 -27.46 3.23 19.04
CA SER A 593 -27.18 4.66 19.16
C SER A 593 -27.06 5.04 20.63
N ILE A 594 -26.07 5.88 20.94
CA ILE A 594 -25.59 6.15 22.29
C ILE A 594 -25.36 7.65 22.45
N ASP A 595 -25.77 8.21 23.60
CA ASP A 595 -25.30 9.52 24.01
C ASP A 595 -24.08 9.37 24.95
N PRO A 596 -22.86 9.75 24.54
CA PRO A 596 -21.68 9.69 25.40
C PRO A 596 -21.76 10.61 26.64
N PHE A 597 -22.72 11.54 26.70
CA PHE A 597 -22.96 12.36 27.89
C PHE A 597 -23.98 11.74 28.87
N VAL A 598 -24.53 10.56 28.56
CA VAL A 598 -25.43 9.82 29.45
C VAL A 598 -24.69 8.63 30.04
N PRO A 599 -24.65 8.45 31.38
CA PRO A 599 -23.99 7.30 32.00
C PRO A 599 -24.48 5.97 31.44
N ALA A 600 -23.54 5.10 31.05
CA ALA A 600 -23.80 3.91 30.26
C ALA A 600 -24.95 3.03 30.79
N ALA A 601 -25.01 2.78 32.09
CA ALA A 601 -26.06 1.99 32.74
C ALA A 601 -27.52 2.51 32.57
N LYS A 602 -27.70 3.69 31.96
CA LYS A 602 -29.02 4.26 31.60
C LYS A 602 -29.38 4.06 30.12
N GLN A 603 -28.54 3.39 29.34
CA GLN A 603 -28.67 3.25 27.89
C GLN A 603 -28.82 1.78 27.49
N LYS A 604 -29.72 1.50 26.54
CA LYS A 604 -30.01 0.14 26.07
C LYS A 604 -29.04 -0.31 24.98
N GLY A 605 -28.96 -1.63 24.79
CA GLY A 605 -28.17 -2.25 23.73
C GLY A 605 -26.67 -2.38 24.04
N ILE A 606 -26.29 -2.26 25.31
CA ILE A 606 -24.91 -2.44 25.78
C ILE A 606 -24.82 -3.45 26.93
N HIS A 607 -23.66 -4.05 27.16
CA HIS A 607 -23.40 -4.98 28.28
C HIS A 607 -21.95 -4.85 28.79
N ASN A 608 -21.63 -5.36 29.98
CA ASN A 608 -20.27 -5.31 30.56
C ASN A 608 -19.76 -6.64 31.15
N ARG A 609 -20.37 -7.75 30.75
CA ARG A 609 -19.96 -9.13 31.06
C ARG A 609 -20.04 -9.98 29.79
N TRP A 610 -19.18 -10.99 29.66
CA TRP A 610 -19.27 -11.99 28.59
C TRP A 610 -20.05 -13.22 29.09
N HIS A 611 -21.17 -13.54 28.43
CA HIS A 611 -22.02 -14.66 28.79
C HIS A 611 -22.87 -15.11 27.58
N PRO A 612 -23.09 -16.42 27.34
CA PRO A 612 -23.84 -16.91 26.17
C PRO A 612 -25.30 -16.45 26.16
N ASP A 613 -25.95 -16.37 27.32
CA ASP A 613 -27.39 -16.07 27.44
C ASP A 613 -27.73 -14.57 27.24
N ILE A 614 -26.77 -13.72 26.87
CA ILE A 614 -27.04 -12.32 26.51
C ILE A 614 -27.62 -12.30 25.07
N PRO A 615 -28.87 -11.87 24.86
CA PRO A 615 -29.50 -11.89 23.55
C PRO A 615 -28.96 -10.76 22.67
N ALA A 616 -28.86 -11.03 21.36
CA ALA A 616 -28.50 -10.01 20.39
C ALA A 616 -29.56 -8.89 20.31
N VAL A 617 -29.08 -7.65 20.17
CA VAL A 617 -29.91 -6.43 20.09
C VAL A 617 -30.47 -6.19 18.70
N ALA A 618 -29.76 -6.71 17.69
CA ALA A 618 -30.11 -6.66 16.28
C ALA A 618 -29.49 -7.85 15.55
N THR A 619 -30.14 -8.28 14.47
CA THR A 619 -29.61 -9.29 13.55
C THR A 619 -29.30 -8.65 12.20
N VAL A 620 -28.13 -8.93 11.65
CA VAL A 620 -27.68 -8.47 10.32
C VAL A 620 -27.47 -9.65 9.38
N LYS A 621 -27.56 -9.40 8.07
CA LYS A 621 -27.24 -10.40 7.05
C LYS A 621 -25.72 -10.43 6.74
N PRO A 622 -25.15 -11.58 6.35
CA PRO A 622 -23.83 -11.61 5.74
C PRO A 622 -23.72 -10.64 4.55
N GLY A 623 -22.64 -9.87 4.50
CA GLY A 623 -22.43 -8.77 3.55
C GLY A 623 -23.18 -7.48 3.88
N GLN A 624 -23.94 -7.41 4.98
CA GLN A 624 -24.57 -6.17 5.44
C GLN A 624 -23.56 -5.27 6.13
N THR A 625 -23.51 -4.02 5.68
CA THR A 625 -22.69 -2.97 6.27
C THR A 625 -23.52 -2.05 7.14
N PHE A 626 -23.10 -1.83 8.38
CA PHE A 626 -23.84 -1.13 9.44
C PHE A 626 -22.92 -0.30 10.34
N LYS A 627 -23.51 0.50 11.23
CA LYS A 627 -22.81 1.26 12.27
C LYS A 627 -23.30 0.87 13.64
N ILE A 628 -22.44 1.00 14.64
CA ILE A 628 -22.83 1.11 16.04
C ILE A 628 -22.04 2.22 16.73
N GLU A 629 -22.69 2.85 17.69
CA GLU A 629 -22.12 3.92 18.51
C GLU A 629 -21.71 3.35 19.87
N CYS A 630 -20.58 3.79 20.40
CA CYS A 630 -19.98 3.28 21.63
C CYS A 630 -19.68 4.44 22.60
N VAL A 631 -20.03 4.24 23.87
CA VAL A 631 -19.50 5.02 24.99
C VAL A 631 -18.03 4.64 25.24
N ASP A 632 -17.27 5.47 25.95
CA ASP A 632 -15.97 5.04 26.51
C ASP A 632 -16.17 3.84 27.45
N TRP A 633 -15.14 3.02 27.63
CA TRP A 633 -15.21 1.78 28.42
C TRP A 633 -15.68 1.97 29.87
N THR A 634 -15.37 3.13 30.47
CA THR A 634 -15.74 3.47 31.85
C THR A 634 -17.23 3.79 31.98
N GLY A 635 -17.89 4.14 30.88
CA GLY A 635 -19.29 4.51 30.83
C GLY A 635 -19.54 5.98 31.19
N ALA A 636 -18.64 6.86 30.75
CA ALA A 636 -18.58 8.29 31.07
C ALA A 636 -18.27 8.60 32.56
N GLN A 637 -17.28 7.91 33.15
CA GLN A 637 -16.78 8.22 34.50
C GLN A 637 -15.63 9.25 34.49
N ILE A 638 -14.84 9.34 33.41
CA ILE A 638 -13.70 10.26 33.29
C ILE A 638 -14.08 11.54 32.54
N GLY A 639 -13.70 12.70 33.07
CA GLY A 639 -14.02 14.01 32.49
C GLY A 639 -12.84 14.70 31.80
N ASN A 640 -13.15 15.53 30.80
CA ASN A 640 -12.23 16.51 30.22
C ASN A 640 -12.00 17.65 31.22
N ASN A 641 -11.03 17.43 32.11
CA ASN A 641 -10.62 18.35 33.16
C ASN A 641 -9.14 18.11 33.48
N ASP A 642 -8.53 19.04 34.23
CA ASP A 642 -7.09 19.06 34.49
C ASP A 642 -6.75 18.46 35.88
N CYS A 643 -7.61 17.56 36.38
CA CYS A 643 -7.44 16.82 37.63
C CYS A 643 -7.51 15.30 37.36
N SER A 644 -6.80 14.47 38.12
CA SER A 644 -6.87 13.00 38.01
C SER A 644 -7.69 12.31 39.10
N ASP A 645 -8.44 13.07 39.92
CA ASP A 645 -9.30 12.48 40.95
C ASP A 645 -10.45 11.61 40.37
N ASP A 646 -10.83 11.77 39.10
CA ASP A 646 -11.75 10.85 38.43
C ASP A 646 -11.07 9.50 38.11
N VAL A 647 -9.82 9.50 37.66
CA VAL A 647 -8.98 8.29 37.48
C VAL A 647 -8.67 7.61 38.82
N LYS A 648 -8.48 8.38 39.90
CA LYS A 648 -8.27 7.88 41.27
C LYS A 648 -9.48 7.11 41.81
N ASN A 649 -10.67 7.68 41.63
CA ASN A 649 -11.92 7.20 42.22
C ASN A 649 -12.79 6.39 41.22
N ILE A 650 -12.20 5.95 40.10
CA ILE A 650 -12.89 5.13 39.09
C ILE A 650 -13.40 3.81 39.69
N ASP A 651 -14.59 3.40 39.27
CA ASP A 651 -15.18 2.12 39.67
C ASP A 651 -14.94 1.06 38.58
N LEU A 652 -13.91 0.24 38.81
CA LEU A 652 -13.47 -0.84 37.92
C LEU A 652 -14.36 -2.10 37.98
N THR A 653 -15.51 -2.07 38.66
CA THR A 653 -16.53 -3.15 38.55
C THR A 653 -17.46 -2.93 37.35
N LYS A 654 -17.60 -1.68 36.89
CA LYS A 654 -18.46 -1.28 35.77
C LYS A 654 -17.88 -1.59 34.39
N ILE A 655 -16.56 -1.63 34.26
CA ILE A 655 -15.85 -1.80 32.98
C ILE A 655 -16.00 -3.23 32.40
N HIS A 656 -15.97 -3.42 31.08
CA HIS A 656 -15.96 -2.42 30.00
C HIS A 656 -17.38 -2.36 29.39
N TYR A 657 -17.92 -1.19 29.10
CA TYR A 657 -19.23 -1.09 28.43
C TYR A 657 -19.13 -1.35 26.93
N LEU A 658 -19.73 -2.44 26.47
CA LEU A 658 -19.70 -2.91 25.08
C LEU A 658 -21.04 -2.74 24.40
N SER A 659 -21.01 -2.24 23.16
CA SER A 659 -22.17 -2.13 22.29
C SER A 659 -22.38 -3.46 21.56
N GLY A 660 -23.53 -4.09 21.81
CA GLY A 660 -23.88 -5.41 21.29
C GLY A 660 -24.71 -6.24 22.27
N PRO A 661 -24.88 -7.55 22.02
CA PRO A 661 -24.33 -8.27 20.86
C PRO A 661 -25.12 -8.05 19.56
N ILE A 662 -24.43 -8.14 18.42
CA ILE A 662 -25.01 -8.16 17.07
C ILE A 662 -24.96 -9.59 16.54
N ALA A 663 -26.12 -10.16 16.19
CA ALA A 663 -26.19 -11.48 15.57
C ALA A 663 -26.01 -11.38 14.05
N VAL A 664 -25.35 -12.37 13.44
CA VAL A 664 -25.22 -12.50 11.98
C VAL A 664 -26.01 -13.73 11.51
N GLU A 665 -26.95 -13.51 10.59
CA GLU A 665 -27.86 -14.54 10.07
C GLU A 665 -27.09 -15.70 9.43
N GLY A 666 -27.29 -16.92 9.94
CA GLY A 666 -26.65 -18.14 9.44
C GLY A 666 -25.30 -18.50 10.07
N ALA A 667 -24.80 -17.72 11.04
CA ALA A 667 -23.58 -18.04 11.78
C ALA A 667 -23.86 -19.12 12.85
N GLU A 668 -23.02 -20.14 12.91
CA GLU A 668 -23.16 -21.32 13.77
C GLU A 668 -21.81 -21.68 14.43
N PRO A 669 -21.79 -22.37 15.58
CA PRO A 669 -20.55 -22.78 16.24
C PRO A 669 -19.60 -23.56 15.31
N GLY A 670 -18.33 -23.15 15.26
CA GLY A 670 -17.32 -23.69 14.34
C GLY A 670 -17.15 -22.90 13.03
N ASP A 671 -18.02 -21.93 12.75
CA ASP A 671 -17.79 -20.96 11.68
C ASP A 671 -16.70 -19.95 12.03
N CYS A 672 -16.16 -19.28 11.01
CA CYS A 672 -15.44 -18.02 11.20
C CYS A 672 -16.34 -16.83 10.82
N LEU A 673 -16.47 -15.87 11.73
CA LEU A 673 -17.05 -14.56 11.46
C LEU A 673 -15.96 -13.63 10.93
N VAL A 674 -16.08 -13.20 9.67
CA VAL A 674 -15.23 -12.19 9.06
C VAL A 674 -15.81 -10.81 9.37
N VAL A 675 -14.98 -9.89 9.85
CA VAL A 675 -15.37 -8.52 10.19
C VAL A 675 -14.45 -7.53 9.48
N ASP A 676 -14.96 -6.82 8.49
CA ASP A 676 -14.30 -5.66 7.89
C ASP A 676 -14.59 -4.42 8.74
N ILE A 677 -13.56 -3.86 9.39
CA ILE A 677 -13.65 -2.58 10.09
C ILE A 677 -13.53 -1.48 9.02
N LEU A 678 -14.61 -0.78 8.69
CA LEU A 678 -14.61 0.16 7.57
C LEU A 678 -14.15 1.57 7.94
N ASP A 679 -14.59 2.05 9.09
CA ASP A 679 -14.21 3.36 9.64
C ASP A 679 -14.44 3.38 11.15
N ILE A 680 -13.64 4.18 11.85
CA ILE A 680 -13.79 4.47 13.29
C ILE A 680 -13.50 5.96 13.47
N LYS A 681 -14.41 6.66 14.16
CA LYS A 681 -14.24 8.07 14.50
C LYS A 681 -14.75 8.41 15.91
N PRO A 682 -14.25 9.46 16.57
CA PRO A 682 -14.90 10.03 17.74
C PRO A 682 -16.31 10.57 17.39
N PHE A 683 -17.14 10.80 18.39
CA PHE A 683 -18.35 11.59 18.21
C PHE A 683 -18.01 13.03 17.84
N ASP A 684 -18.74 13.61 16.88
CA ASP A 684 -18.55 15.02 16.47
C ASP A 684 -18.86 16.02 17.62
N LYS A 685 -19.65 15.58 18.62
CA LYS A 685 -19.94 16.31 19.87
C LYS A 685 -18.94 16.06 21.01
N MET A 686 -18.01 15.11 20.85
CA MET A 686 -16.98 14.76 21.84
C MET A 686 -15.62 14.51 21.15
N PRO A 687 -15.00 15.54 20.52
CA PRO A 687 -13.75 15.42 19.78
C PRO A 687 -12.53 15.43 20.73
N TRP A 688 -12.56 14.62 21.77
CA TRP A 688 -11.47 14.49 22.74
C TRP A 688 -11.44 13.07 23.33
N GLY A 689 -10.29 12.69 23.86
CA GLY A 689 -10.09 11.45 24.61
C GLY A 689 -9.13 11.63 25.78
N TYR A 690 -8.80 10.56 26.49
CA TYR A 690 -7.89 10.62 27.64
C TYR A 690 -6.92 9.44 27.70
N THR A 691 -5.87 9.59 28.50
CA THR A 691 -4.99 8.52 28.96
C THR A 691 -4.78 8.75 30.45
N GLY A 692 -4.83 7.69 31.25
CA GLY A 692 -4.59 7.73 32.68
C GLY A 692 -3.39 6.89 33.11
N ILE A 693 -2.95 7.14 34.34
CA ILE A 693 -2.18 6.22 35.19
C ILE A 693 -3.06 5.96 36.40
N PHE A 694 -3.31 4.70 36.74
CA PHE A 694 -4.13 4.35 37.89
C PHE A 694 -3.36 4.43 39.22
N GLU A 695 -4.09 4.46 40.34
CA GLU A 695 -3.49 4.16 41.65
C GLU A 695 -3.06 2.69 41.70
N LEU A 696 -1.94 2.42 42.39
CA LEU A 696 -1.47 1.05 42.67
C LEU A 696 -2.57 0.14 43.27
N GLU A 697 -3.44 0.70 44.10
CA GLU A 697 -4.51 0.00 44.82
C GLU A 697 -5.86 -0.04 44.06
N ASN A 698 -6.02 0.75 42.98
CA ASN A 698 -7.25 0.80 42.18
C ASN A 698 -6.90 0.80 40.67
N GLY A 699 -6.57 -0.38 40.13
CA GLY A 699 -6.26 -0.60 38.72
C GLY A 699 -4.83 -1.08 38.48
N GLY A 700 -3.84 -0.19 38.66
CA GLY A 700 -2.42 -0.51 38.48
C GLY A 700 -1.82 -0.10 37.13
N GLY A 701 -1.42 -1.07 36.29
CA GLY A 701 -0.61 -0.87 35.08
C GLY A 701 0.84 -1.37 35.19
N LEU A 702 1.59 -1.31 34.09
CA LEU A 702 2.86 -2.04 33.91
C LEU A 702 3.92 -1.71 34.98
N PHE A 703 4.00 -0.45 35.39
CA PHE A 703 4.93 0.05 36.43
C PHE A 703 4.27 0.37 37.77
N ALA A 704 3.07 -0.14 38.05
CA ALA A 704 2.30 0.21 39.25
C ALA A 704 3.10 0.07 40.55
N LYS A 705 3.84 -1.04 40.69
CA LYS A 705 4.63 -1.38 41.88
C LYS A 705 5.92 -0.58 41.97
N GLU A 706 6.66 -0.46 40.86
CA GLU A 706 7.95 0.22 40.81
C GLU A 706 7.81 1.73 40.99
N PHE A 707 6.79 2.34 40.39
CA PHE A 707 6.53 3.77 40.52
C PHE A 707 5.71 4.13 41.76
N LYS A 708 5.10 3.14 42.44
CA LYS A 708 4.05 3.30 43.46
C LYS A 708 2.93 4.21 42.96
N SER A 709 2.44 3.87 41.76
CA SER A 709 1.71 4.78 40.88
C SER A 709 0.54 5.49 41.58
N ARG A 710 0.47 6.80 41.34
CA ARG A 710 -0.60 7.70 41.76
C ARG A 710 -1.40 8.14 40.54
N ALA A 711 -2.66 8.45 40.77
CA ALA A 711 -3.56 8.86 39.70
C ALA A 711 -3.01 10.07 38.95
N ALA A 712 -2.84 9.94 37.64
CA ALA A 712 -2.46 11.03 36.74
C ALA A 712 -3.21 10.87 35.41
N LYS A 713 -3.36 11.96 34.65
CA LYS A 713 -4.15 11.97 33.41
C LYS A 713 -3.58 12.91 32.36
N ALA A 714 -3.73 12.55 31.09
CA ALA A 714 -3.57 13.43 29.94
C ALA A 714 -4.85 13.40 29.11
N ILE A 715 -5.54 14.54 29.03
CA ILE A 715 -6.59 14.75 28.02
C ILE A 715 -5.93 15.04 26.66
N TRP A 716 -6.50 14.47 25.60
CA TRP A 716 -6.11 14.65 24.20
C TRP A 716 -7.24 15.29 23.39
N ASP A 717 -6.94 16.38 22.71
CA ASP A 717 -7.88 17.08 21.84
C ASP A 717 -7.73 16.55 20.39
N ILE A 718 -8.81 16.03 19.82
CA ILE A 718 -8.80 15.28 18.55
C ILE A 718 -9.21 16.18 17.38
N ASN A 719 -8.27 16.46 16.49
CA ASN A 719 -8.40 17.37 15.36
C ASN A 719 -8.29 16.62 14.03
N GLY A 720 -9.42 16.07 13.58
CA GLY A 720 -9.50 15.25 12.38
C GLY A 720 -8.81 13.91 12.59
N ILE A 721 -7.67 13.69 11.93
CA ILE A 721 -6.85 12.47 12.12
C ILE A 721 -5.72 12.64 13.14
N PHE A 722 -5.57 13.81 13.79
CA PHE A 722 -4.46 14.11 14.70
C PHE A 722 -4.91 14.29 16.15
N ALA A 723 -4.10 13.83 17.10
CA ALA A 723 -4.22 14.15 18.52
C ALA A 723 -3.10 15.09 18.98
N THR A 724 -3.41 15.92 19.96
CA THR A 724 -2.50 16.81 20.71
C THR A 724 -2.94 16.85 22.17
N SER A 725 -2.02 17.01 23.12
CA SER A 725 -2.37 17.13 24.54
C SER A 725 -1.82 18.41 25.15
N ARG A 726 -2.69 19.19 25.82
CA ARG A 726 -2.27 20.30 26.70
C ARG A 726 -1.43 19.84 27.90
N HIS A 727 -1.50 18.55 28.25
CA HIS A 727 -0.80 17.91 29.36
C HIS A 727 0.57 17.33 28.98
N ILE A 728 0.83 17.19 27.68
CA ILE A 728 2.09 16.68 27.11
C ILE A 728 2.48 17.61 25.95
N PRO A 729 3.03 18.80 26.22
CA PRO A 729 3.32 19.79 25.18
C PRO A 729 4.40 19.32 24.20
N GLY A 730 4.35 19.81 22.96
CA GLY A 730 5.36 19.51 21.95
C GLY A 730 5.20 18.17 21.23
N VAL A 731 4.07 17.48 21.39
CA VAL A 731 3.71 16.28 20.61
C VAL A 731 2.43 16.46 19.81
N ARG A 732 2.43 15.92 18.59
CA ARG A 732 1.29 15.87 17.68
C ARG A 732 1.42 14.68 16.73
N PHE A 733 0.55 13.69 16.85
CA PHE A 733 0.58 12.49 16.02
C PHE A 733 -0.76 12.20 15.34
N ALA A 734 -0.70 11.56 14.18
CA ALA A 734 -1.87 10.96 13.55
C ALA A 734 -2.25 9.68 14.32
N GLY A 735 -3.55 9.51 14.58
CA GLY A 735 -4.10 8.41 15.35
C GLY A 735 -4.10 7.08 14.59
N VAL A 736 -3.74 6.02 15.30
CA VAL A 736 -3.94 4.63 14.89
C VAL A 736 -5.26 4.17 15.51
N THR A 737 -6.39 4.46 14.85
CA THR A 737 -7.72 4.34 15.47
C THR A 737 -8.28 2.92 15.35
N HIS A 738 -8.58 2.28 16.47
CA HIS A 738 -8.96 0.86 16.63
C HIS A 738 -9.92 0.66 17.81
N PRO A 739 -10.59 -0.50 17.95
CA PRO A 739 -11.15 -0.95 19.23
C PRO A 739 -10.08 -1.74 20.02
N GLY A 740 -9.91 -1.44 21.31
CA GLY A 740 -9.19 -2.33 22.24
C GLY A 740 -9.94 -3.64 22.46
N LEU A 741 -11.27 -3.55 22.59
CA LEU A 741 -12.18 -4.64 22.89
C LEU A 741 -13.14 -4.96 21.73
N ILE A 742 -12.92 -6.09 21.05
CA ILE A 742 -13.87 -6.66 20.06
C ILE A 742 -13.85 -8.20 20.09
N GLY A 743 -15.02 -8.85 20.03
CA GLY A 743 -15.10 -10.32 20.05
C GLY A 743 -16.50 -10.90 19.88
N THR A 744 -16.57 -12.23 19.68
CA THR A 744 -17.80 -13.03 19.62
C THR A 744 -18.23 -13.52 21.01
N ALA A 745 -19.51 -13.82 21.23
CA ALA A 745 -19.94 -14.36 22.52
C ALA A 745 -19.41 -15.81 22.72
N PRO A 746 -18.97 -16.17 23.95
CA PRO A 746 -18.47 -17.51 24.25
C PRO A 746 -19.59 -18.54 24.34
N SER A 747 -19.25 -19.82 24.16
CA SER A 747 -20.10 -20.92 24.61
C SER A 747 -20.07 -21.04 26.15
N ALA A 748 -21.05 -21.72 26.74
CA ALA A 748 -21.09 -21.97 28.18
C ALA A 748 -19.86 -22.76 28.69
N GLU A 749 -19.33 -23.69 27.88
CA GLU A 749 -18.12 -24.47 28.20
C GLU A 749 -16.85 -23.62 28.16
N LEU A 750 -16.75 -22.70 27.20
CA LEU A 750 -15.62 -21.77 27.09
C LEU A 750 -15.64 -20.77 28.27
N LEU A 751 -16.81 -20.22 28.60
CA LEU A 751 -17.00 -19.38 29.78
C LEU A 751 -16.62 -20.09 31.09
N ALA A 752 -17.07 -21.33 31.27
CA ALA A 752 -16.72 -22.13 32.44
C ALA A 752 -15.20 -22.39 32.54
N THR A 753 -14.54 -22.61 31.38
CA THR A 753 -13.08 -22.78 31.29
C THR A 753 -12.32 -21.52 31.72
N TRP A 754 -12.80 -20.34 31.30
CA TRP A 754 -12.25 -19.03 31.71
C TRP A 754 -12.38 -18.80 33.21
N ASN A 755 -13.61 -18.86 33.74
CA ASN A 755 -13.91 -18.62 35.14
C ASN A 755 -13.11 -19.57 36.05
N LYS A 756 -12.94 -20.83 35.63
CA LYS A 756 -12.11 -21.81 36.33
C LYS A 756 -10.63 -21.40 36.36
N ARG A 757 -9.99 -21.24 35.20
CA ARG A 757 -8.52 -21.00 35.14
C ARG A 757 -8.11 -19.68 35.77
N GLU A 758 -8.96 -18.65 35.65
CA GLU A 758 -8.72 -17.32 36.22
C GLU A 758 -8.94 -17.35 37.74
N GLY A 759 -9.93 -18.09 38.24
CA GLY A 759 -10.10 -18.38 39.67
C GLY A 759 -8.96 -19.22 40.28
N GLU A 760 -8.45 -20.21 39.54
CA GLU A 760 -7.27 -21.00 39.92
C GLU A 760 -6.01 -20.12 40.02
N LEU A 761 -5.80 -19.18 39.09
CA LEU A 761 -4.71 -18.20 39.14
C LEU A 761 -4.82 -17.25 40.35
N ILE A 762 -6.01 -16.70 40.61
CA ILE A 762 -6.26 -15.86 41.80
C ILE A 762 -5.96 -16.66 43.08
N THR A 763 -6.40 -17.92 43.15
CA THR A 763 -6.15 -18.80 44.29
C THR A 763 -4.65 -19.10 44.48
N ALA A 764 -3.89 -19.26 43.39
CA ALA A 764 -2.46 -19.52 43.42
C ALA A 764 -1.61 -18.30 43.81
N CYS A 765 -2.06 -17.08 43.48
CA CYS A 765 -1.36 -15.84 43.78
C CYS A 765 -1.81 -15.14 45.07
N GLY A 766 -3.00 -15.46 45.57
CA GLY A 766 -3.60 -14.81 46.75
C GLY A 766 -3.99 -13.35 46.51
N GLU A 767 -4.10 -12.58 47.60
CA GLU A 767 -4.41 -11.15 47.58
C GLU A 767 -3.23 -10.32 47.04
N SER A 768 -3.11 -10.25 45.70
CA SER A 768 -2.13 -9.40 45.03
C SER A 768 -2.69 -8.00 44.76
N VAL A 769 -1.83 -6.99 44.92
CA VAL A 769 -2.10 -5.59 44.53
C VAL A 769 -1.03 -5.14 43.53
N PRO A 770 -1.36 -4.82 42.27
CA PRO A 770 -2.67 -4.96 41.64
C PRO A 770 -3.11 -6.45 41.52
N PRO A 771 -4.42 -6.72 41.34
CA PRO A 771 -4.95 -8.07 41.13
C PRO A 771 -4.35 -8.77 39.91
N VAL A 772 -4.20 -10.09 39.97
CA VAL A 772 -3.65 -10.90 38.85
C VAL A 772 -4.69 -11.27 37.79
N ALA A 773 -5.97 -11.28 38.17
CA ALA A 773 -7.14 -11.45 37.30
C ALA A 773 -8.37 -10.93 38.06
N PHE A 774 -9.49 -10.75 37.35
CA PHE A 774 -10.76 -10.33 37.95
C PHE A 774 -11.82 -11.44 37.76
N PRO A 775 -12.37 -12.01 38.86
CA PRO A 775 -13.41 -13.04 38.75
C PRO A 775 -14.75 -12.42 38.28
N PRO A 776 -15.75 -13.24 37.93
CA PRO A 776 -17.13 -12.77 37.77
C PRO A 776 -17.56 -11.90 38.95
N GLU A 777 -18.06 -10.70 38.63
CA GLU A 777 -18.39 -9.67 39.61
C GLU A 777 -19.86 -9.25 39.42
N PRO A 778 -20.77 -9.66 40.34
CA PRO A 778 -22.16 -9.24 40.31
C PRO A 778 -22.35 -7.73 40.51
N ILE A 779 -21.45 -7.06 41.24
CA ILE A 779 -21.52 -5.62 41.48
C ILE A 779 -21.35 -4.87 40.15
N ASN A 780 -22.31 -3.99 39.85
CA ASN A 780 -22.42 -3.26 38.59
C ASN A 780 -22.40 -4.14 37.32
N ALA A 781 -22.73 -5.43 37.40
CA ALA A 781 -23.00 -6.23 36.20
C ALA A 781 -24.19 -5.63 35.45
N TYR A 782 -24.04 -5.43 34.14
CA TYR A 782 -25.00 -4.71 33.30
C TYR A 782 -25.28 -5.43 31.98
N VAL A 783 -26.57 -5.50 31.66
CA VAL A 783 -27.14 -6.06 30.43
C VAL A 783 -28.31 -5.15 30.03
N GLY A 784 -28.14 -4.34 28.99
CA GLY A 784 -29.08 -3.31 28.53
C GLY A 784 -30.24 -3.84 27.69
N GLN A 785 -30.60 -5.10 27.85
CA GLN A 785 -31.66 -5.83 27.17
C GLN A 785 -32.72 -6.26 28.20
N ASP A 786 -34.00 -6.22 27.83
CA ASP A 786 -35.10 -6.56 28.75
C ASP A 786 -35.17 -8.08 28.99
N LEU A 787 -34.56 -8.55 30.08
CA LEU A 787 -34.42 -9.98 30.42
C LEU A 787 -35.18 -10.36 31.72
N PRO A 788 -35.50 -11.67 31.89
CA PRO A 788 -35.99 -12.19 33.17
C PRO A 788 -34.99 -11.96 34.31
N PRO A 789 -35.44 -11.63 35.55
CA PRO A 789 -34.53 -11.33 36.66
C PRO A 789 -33.57 -12.46 37.03
N ASP A 790 -33.99 -13.71 36.89
CA ASP A 790 -33.19 -14.92 37.11
C ASP A 790 -32.06 -15.07 36.08
N VAL A 791 -32.31 -14.70 34.82
CA VAL A 791 -31.27 -14.68 33.76
C VAL A 791 -30.28 -13.55 34.02
N ILE A 792 -30.75 -12.38 34.46
CA ILE A 792 -29.86 -11.26 34.87
C ILE A 792 -29.00 -11.66 36.08
N GLU A 793 -29.59 -12.28 37.10
CA GLU A 793 -28.88 -12.77 38.28
C GLU A 793 -27.84 -13.84 37.93
N LYS A 794 -28.16 -14.74 36.97
CA LYS A 794 -27.20 -15.71 36.42
C LYS A 794 -26.04 -15.00 35.71
N ILE A 795 -26.32 -14.10 34.76
CA ILE A 795 -25.28 -13.36 34.01
C ILE A 795 -24.39 -12.54 34.97
N ALA A 796 -24.94 -11.99 36.05
CA ALA A 796 -24.18 -11.27 37.07
C ALA A 796 -23.21 -12.18 37.87
N LYS A 797 -23.60 -13.42 38.16
CA LYS A 797 -22.79 -14.39 38.92
C LYS A 797 -21.79 -15.18 38.06
N GLU A 798 -22.16 -15.50 36.83
CA GLU A 798 -21.41 -16.40 35.95
C GLU A 798 -20.68 -15.67 34.81
N GLY A 799 -21.11 -14.45 34.46
CA GLY A 799 -20.56 -13.69 33.35
C GLY A 799 -19.12 -13.22 33.60
N ALA A 800 -18.21 -13.62 32.72
CA ALA A 800 -16.80 -13.25 32.83
C ALA A 800 -16.60 -11.74 32.66
N ARG A 801 -15.62 -11.19 33.38
CA ARG A 801 -15.17 -9.81 33.18
C ARG A 801 -14.59 -9.66 31.78
N THR A 802 -14.86 -8.52 31.16
CA THR A 802 -14.36 -8.23 29.81
C THR A 802 -12.87 -7.88 29.76
N VAL A 803 -12.25 -7.62 30.93
CA VAL A 803 -10.92 -7.03 31.10
C VAL A 803 -9.78 -7.75 30.35
N PRO A 804 -9.66 -9.09 30.32
CA PRO A 804 -8.63 -9.73 29.52
C PRO A 804 -9.18 -10.27 28.19
N GLY A 805 -8.37 -10.16 27.14
CA GLY A 805 -8.54 -10.88 25.88
C GLY A 805 -8.35 -12.39 26.05
N ARG A 806 -9.09 -13.16 25.26
CA ARG A 806 -9.22 -14.63 25.35
C ARG A 806 -9.38 -15.22 23.94
N GLU A 807 -9.73 -16.50 23.86
CA GLU A 807 -9.88 -17.28 22.61
C GLU A 807 -10.85 -16.65 21.58
N HIS A 808 -11.77 -15.79 22.02
CA HIS A 808 -12.78 -15.12 21.18
C HIS A 808 -12.40 -13.71 20.68
N GLY A 809 -11.22 -13.20 21.03
CA GLY A 809 -10.95 -11.75 21.03
C GLY A 809 -11.16 -11.21 22.44
N GLY A 810 -11.96 -10.16 22.61
CA GLY A 810 -12.06 -9.43 23.88
C GLY A 810 -11.06 -8.27 23.91
N ASN A 811 -10.55 -7.90 25.09
CA ASN A 811 -9.51 -6.85 25.24
C ASN A 811 -8.18 -7.40 24.75
N CYS A 812 -7.90 -7.20 23.47
CA CYS A 812 -6.63 -7.60 22.89
C CYS A 812 -5.68 -6.41 22.70
N ASP A 813 -6.22 -5.18 22.67
CA ASP A 813 -5.47 -3.93 22.73
C ASP A 813 -4.36 -3.86 21.66
N ILE A 814 -4.72 -4.38 20.48
CA ILE A 814 -3.86 -4.47 19.31
C ILE A 814 -4.10 -3.22 18.48
N LYS A 815 -3.20 -2.23 18.57
CA LYS A 815 -3.35 -0.97 17.83
C LYS A 815 -3.57 -1.15 16.32
N ASN A 816 -2.97 -2.18 15.72
CA ASN A 816 -3.09 -2.48 14.28
C ASN A 816 -4.41 -3.19 13.89
N LEU A 817 -5.32 -3.46 14.83
CA LEU A 817 -6.70 -3.89 14.58
C LEU A 817 -7.59 -2.68 14.20
N SER A 818 -7.02 -1.75 13.44
CA SER A 818 -7.53 -0.40 13.19
C SER A 818 -8.53 -0.33 12.04
N ARG A 819 -9.08 0.88 11.81
CA ARG A 819 -9.94 1.16 10.64
C ARG A 819 -9.28 0.71 9.32
N GLY A 820 -10.00 -0.09 8.55
CA GLY A 820 -9.55 -0.74 7.32
C GLY A 820 -9.01 -2.17 7.50
N SER A 821 -8.80 -2.64 8.74
CA SER A 821 -8.39 -4.03 9.00
C SER A 821 -9.54 -5.02 8.76
N ARG A 822 -9.19 -6.26 8.37
CA ARG A 822 -10.13 -7.39 8.24
C ARG A 822 -9.83 -8.44 9.30
N CYS A 823 -10.78 -8.69 10.19
CA CYS A 823 -10.67 -9.63 11.29
C CYS A 823 -11.39 -10.96 10.99
N TYR A 824 -10.93 -12.05 11.61
CA TYR A 824 -11.47 -13.40 11.47
C TYR A 824 -11.66 -14.01 12.86
N PHE A 825 -12.88 -13.93 13.40
CA PHE A 825 -13.20 -14.42 14.74
C PHE A 825 -13.77 -15.84 14.71
N PRO A 826 -13.40 -16.72 15.66
CA PRO A 826 -14.08 -18.00 15.85
C PRO A 826 -15.51 -17.80 16.39
N VAL A 827 -16.46 -18.61 15.94
CA VAL A 827 -17.87 -18.59 16.37
C VAL A 827 -18.14 -19.72 17.36
N PHE A 828 -18.69 -19.38 18.54
CA PHE A 828 -18.99 -20.35 19.62
C PHE A 828 -20.49 -20.50 19.93
N VAL A 829 -21.33 -19.57 19.45
CA VAL A 829 -22.80 -19.58 19.63
C VAL A 829 -23.49 -19.26 18.31
N GLN A 830 -24.77 -19.66 18.18
CA GLN A 830 -25.58 -19.30 17.02
C GLN A 830 -25.70 -17.77 16.90
N GLY A 831 -25.57 -17.25 15.68
CA GLY A 831 -25.53 -15.81 15.40
C GLY A 831 -24.17 -15.15 15.68
N ALA A 832 -23.20 -15.84 16.27
CA ALA A 832 -21.89 -15.35 16.71
C ALA A 832 -21.88 -14.24 17.78
N ASN A 833 -22.92 -13.40 17.85
CA ASN A 833 -23.15 -12.39 18.88
C ASN A 833 -21.89 -11.51 19.08
N LEU A 834 -21.53 -10.75 18.04
CA LEU A 834 -20.39 -9.84 18.00
C LEU A 834 -20.67 -8.61 18.90
N SER A 835 -19.74 -8.28 19.79
CA SER A 835 -19.74 -7.02 20.54
C SER A 835 -18.40 -6.31 20.44
N VAL A 836 -18.43 -4.99 20.61
CA VAL A 836 -17.27 -4.10 20.59
C VAL A 836 -17.50 -2.92 21.54
N GLY A 837 -16.44 -2.35 22.07
CA GLY A 837 -16.47 -1.07 22.77
C GLY A 837 -15.07 -0.47 22.72
N ASP A 838 -14.69 0.23 23.79
CA ASP A 838 -13.28 0.49 24.09
C ASP A 838 -12.52 1.12 22.92
N LEU A 839 -13.07 2.22 22.39
CA LEU A 839 -12.58 2.81 21.15
C LEU A 839 -11.35 3.68 21.45
N HIS A 840 -10.23 3.28 20.87
CA HIS A 840 -8.94 3.93 21.02
C HIS A 840 -8.68 4.82 19.80
N PHE A 841 -8.44 6.11 20.00
CA PHE A 841 -8.00 7.01 18.92
C PHE A 841 -6.57 6.69 18.45
N SER A 842 -5.71 6.25 19.38
CA SER A 842 -4.32 5.85 19.21
C SER A 842 -3.87 5.06 20.44
N GLN A 843 -2.85 4.22 20.34
CA GLN A 843 -2.27 3.48 21.48
C GLN A 843 -0.82 3.10 21.17
N GLY A 844 0.00 2.96 22.21
CA GLY A 844 1.31 2.29 22.14
C GLY A 844 1.20 0.77 22.34
N ASP A 845 2.17 0.00 21.86
CA ASP A 845 2.16 -1.45 22.10
C ASP A 845 2.24 -1.78 23.59
N GLY A 846 1.50 -2.81 24.02
CA GLY A 846 1.45 -3.23 25.42
C GLY A 846 0.82 -2.20 26.37
N GLU A 847 0.11 -1.17 25.84
CA GLU A 847 -0.94 -0.41 26.56
C GLU A 847 -0.52 0.04 27.97
N MET A 848 0.72 0.52 28.08
CA MET A 848 1.53 0.32 29.30
C MET A 848 0.92 0.87 30.60
N SER A 849 0.09 1.91 30.53
CA SER A 849 -0.51 2.56 31.69
C SER A 849 -1.83 1.95 32.18
N PHE A 850 -2.44 0.98 31.46
CA PHE A 850 -3.68 0.25 31.77
C PHE A 850 -4.97 1.09 31.91
N CYS A 851 -4.83 2.41 32.03
CA CYS A 851 -5.76 3.38 31.47
C CYS A 851 -5.08 3.98 30.23
N GLY A 852 -4.62 3.11 29.34
CA GLY A 852 -3.79 3.45 28.20
C GLY A 852 -4.59 3.92 27.02
N ALA A 853 -3.99 3.82 25.84
CA ALA A 853 -4.52 4.40 24.60
C ALA A 853 -4.84 5.90 24.72
N ILE A 854 -5.57 6.41 23.73
CA ILE A 854 -6.36 7.63 23.80
C ILE A 854 -7.81 7.19 23.75
N GLU A 855 -8.37 7.05 24.93
CA GLU A 855 -9.69 6.58 25.27
C GLU A 855 -10.76 7.51 24.73
N MET A 856 -11.72 7.03 23.93
CA MET A 856 -12.81 7.87 23.42
C MET A 856 -14.14 7.13 23.32
N ALA A 857 -15.23 7.90 23.45
CA ALA A 857 -16.52 7.50 22.92
C ALA A 857 -16.57 7.81 21.41
N GLY A 858 -17.21 6.96 20.62
CA GLY A 858 -17.15 7.08 19.16
C GLY A 858 -18.15 6.23 18.39
N ILE A 859 -17.91 6.15 17.08
CA ILE A 859 -18.75 5.45 16.12
C ILE A 859 -17.87 4.54 15.28
N ILE A 860 -18.23 3.26 15.20
CA ILE A 860 -17.54 2.24 14.40
C ILE A 860 -18.47 1.69 13.32
N THR A 861 -17.94 1.55 12.11
CA THR A 861 -18.65 1.06 10.92
C THR A 861 -18.09 -0.30 10.52
N PHE A 862 -18.95 -1.30 10.36
CA PHE A 862 -18.57 -2.68 10.04
C PHE A 862 -19.24 -3.18 8.78
N SER A 863 -18.61 -4.15 8.11
CA SER A 863 -19.27 -5.13 7.25
C SER A 863 -18.92 -6.54 7.74
N THR A 864 -19.89 -7.43 7.88
CA THR A 864 -19.67 -8.78 8.43
C THR A 864 -20.05 -9.87 7.44
N SER A 865 -19.26 -10.94 7.34
CA SER A 865 -19.59 -12.14 6.55
C SER A 865 -19.15 -13.43 7.27
N ILE A 866 -19.50 -14.60 6.72
CA ILE A 866 -19.28 -15.89 7.39
C ILE A 866 -18.52 -16.83 6.46
N ILE A 867 -17.47 -17.47 6.98
CA ILE A 867 -16.82 -18.62 6.35
C ILE A 867 -17.27 -19.87 7.11
N LYS A 868 -18.17 -20.66 6.50
CA LYS A 868 -18.75 -21.85 7.13
C LYS A 868 -17.68 -22.88 7.45
N GLY A 869 -17.65 -23.38 8.69
CA GLY A 869 -16.59 -24.28 9.19
C GLY A 869 -15.20 -23.63 9.26
N GLY A 870 -15.12 -22.31 9.34
CA GLY A 870 -13.86 -21.56 9.29
C GLY A 870 -12.89 -21.82 10.46
N VAL A 871 -13.39 -22.27 11.63
CA VAL A 871 -12.53 -22.65 12.77
C VAL A 871 -11.63 -23.83 12.41
N GLU A 872 -12.20 -24.85 11.76
CA GLU A 872 -11.45 -26.02 11.32
C GLU A 872 -10.51 -25.66 10.16
N LYS A 873 -11.05 -24.99 9.12
CA LYS A 873 -10.33 -24.65 7.88
C LYS A 873 -9.07 -23.81 8.07
N PHE A 874 -9.03 -22.96 9.10
CA PHE A 874 -7.88 -22.10 9.40
C PHE A 874 -7.28 -22.37 10.79
N ALA A 875 -7.68 -23.47 11.46
CA ALA A 875 -7.26 -23.83 12.81
C ALA A 875 -7.42 -22.71 13.87
N LEU A 876 -8.50 -21.91 13.78
CA LEU A 876 -8.71 -20.71 14.62
C LEU A 876 -8.96 -21.07 16.10
N LYS A 877 -7.91 -21.02 16.92
CA LYS A 877 -8.02 -21.03 18.39
C LYS A 877 -8.15 -19.64 19.01
N GLN A 878 -7.73 -18.63 18.26
CA GLN A 878 -7.79 -17.20 18.57
C GLN A 878 -8.12 -16.46 17.26
N PRO A 879 -8.56 -15.20 17.30
CA PRO A 879 -8.77 -14.42 16.09
C PRO A 879 -7.47 -14.20 15.32
N ILE A 880 -7.56 -14.16 14.00
CA ILE A 880 -6.49 -13.64 13.13
C ILE A 880 -7.01 -12.38 12.42
N PHE A 881 -6.11 -11.51 11.97
CA PHE A 881 -6.51 -10.32 11.21
C PHE A 881 -5.47 -9.93 10.16
N VAL A 882 -5.96 -9.23 9.15
CA VAL A 882 -5.19 -8.50 8.12
C VAL A 882 -5.17 -7.03 8.57
N PRO A 883 -3.99 -6.43 8.83
CA PRO A 883 -3.83 -5.05 9.30
C PRO A 883 -4.43 -3.96 8.41
N SER A 884 -4.32 -2.71 8.87
CA SER A 884 -4.96 -1.60 8.17
C SER A 884 -4.16 -1.12 6.93
N PRO A 885 -4.88 -0.80 5.83
CA PRO A 885 -4.33 -0.08 4.69
C PRO A 885 -3.83 1.35 4.99
N ILE A 886 -4.38 2.00 6.01
CA ILE A 886 -4.34 3.46 6.17
C ILE A 886 -3.73 3.90 7.51
N ASP A 887 -3.03 2.99 8.18
CA ASP A 887 -2.28 3.29 9.40
C ASP A 887 -1.17 4.34 9.14
N PRO A 888 -0.98 5.32 10.05
CA PRO A 888 0.07 6.33 9.93
C PRO A 888 1.48 5.73 10.09
N MET A 889 2.15 5.46 8.96
CA MET A 889 3.52 4.95 8.93
C MET A 889 4.57 6.02 9.30
N TYR A 890 5.16 5.90 10.50
CA TYR A 890 6.30 6.72 10.92
C TYR A 890 7.63 6.10 10.49
N SER A 891 8.27 6.70 9.47
CA SER A 891 9.48 6.15 8.83
C SER A 891 10.81 6.42 9.57
N GLN A 892 10.80 7.24 10.62
CA GLN A 892 11.98 7.50 11.45
C GLN A 892 11.64 7.33 12.93
N LYS A 893 12.35 6.42 13.58
CA LYS A 893 12.17 6.03 14.99
C LYS A 893 13.52 6.05 15.69
N ILE A 894 13.50 6.32 16.99
CA ILE A 894 14.59 5.97 17.91
C ILE A 894 14.17 4.71 18.66
N VAL A 895 15.08 3.73 18.76
CA VAL A 895 14.80 2.41 19.32
C VAL A 895 15.60 2.22 20.61
N PHE A 896 14.92 1.75 21.65
CA PHE A 896 15.47 1.42 22.95
C PHE A 896 15.43 -0.09 23.15
N GLU A 897 16.55 -0.69 23.53
CA GLU A 897 16.65 -2.11 23.85
C GLU A 897 16.38 -2.36 25.33
N GLY A 898 15.91 -3.57 25.65
CA GLY A 898 15.71 -4.07 26.99
C GLY A 898 15.90 -5.59 27.04
N LEU A 899 16.45 -6.07 28.16
CA LEU A 899 16.83 -7.46 28.38
C LEU A 899 16.16 -8.00 29.66
N SER A 900 16.14 -9.32 29.84
CA SER A 900 15.63 -9.99 31.04
C SER A 900 16.50 -9.79 32.31
N VAL A 901 16.96 -8.56 32.56
CA VAL A 901 17.74 -8.14 33.72
C VAL A 901 17.18 -6.82 34.24
N ASP A 902 16.83 -6.70 35.52
CA ASP A 902 16.24 -5.45 36.05
C ASP A 902 17.29 -4.36 36.32
N ILE A 903 17.91 -3.84 35.25
CA ILE A 903 19.03 -2.88 35.31
C ILE A 903 18.65 -1.50 35.88
N HIS A 904 17.35 -1.17 35.93
CA HIS A 904 16.83 0.03 36.59
C HIS A 904 16.41 -0.20 38.06
N GLY A 905 16.33 -1.46 38.49
CA GLY A 905 15.94 -1.87 39.84
C GLY A 905 17.09 -2.50 40.64
N ASP A 906 16.98 -3.77 40.98
CA ASP A 906 17.94 -4.50 41.83
C ASP A 906 19.08 -5.20 41.05
N GLY A 907 19.08 -5.13 39.72
CA GLY A 907 20.04 -5.81 38.85
C GLY A 907 19.80 -7.31 38.69
N ARG A 908 18.66 -7.84 39.14
CA ARG A 908 18.35 -9.28 39.09
C ARG A 908 18.24 -9.81 37.66
N GLN A 909 18.89 -10.93 37.42
CA GLN A 909 18.73 -11.75 36.21
C GLN A 909 17.44 -12.57 36.28
N TYR A 910 16.68 -12.55 35.18
CA TYR A 910 15.52 -13.40 34.91
C TYR A 910 15.86 -14.37 33.76
N ASN A 911 15.03 -15.39 33.54
CA ASN A 911 15.25 -16.41 32.51
C ASN A 911 14.22 -16.28 31.39
N MET A 912 14.64 -15.75 30.24
CA MET A 912 13.81 -15.54 29.03
C MET A 912 12.54 -14.71 29.26
N ASP A 913 12.55 -13.85 30.27
CA ASP A 913 11.42 -13.02 30.63
C ASP A 913 11.31 -11.80 29.69
N ALA A 914 10.40 -11.90 28.72
CA ALA A 914 10.11 -10.84 27.77
C ALA A 914 9.35 -9.65 28.41
N THR A 915 8.64 -9.86 29.53
CA THR A 915 7.94 -8.79 30.24
C THR A 915 8.94 -7.89 30.96
N VAL A 916 9.94 -8.47 31.65
CA VAL A 916 11.06 -7.72 32.23
C VAL A 916 11.85 -7.01 31.14
N ALA A 917 12.14 -7.69 30.02
CA ALA A 917 12.82 -7.07 28.88
C ALA A 917 12.04 -5.86 28.32
N TYR A 918 10.71 -5.97 28.17
CA TYR A 918 9.88 -4.85 27.74
C TYR A 918 9.91 -3.70 28.74
N LYS A 919 9.83 -4.00 30.04
CA LYS A 919 9.96 -3.00 31.11
C LYS A 919 11.30 -2.27 31.06
N GLN A 920 12.43 -2.93 30.78
CA GLN A 920 13.71 -2.22 30.63
C GLN A 920 13.76 -1.32 29.39
N ALA A 921 13.24 -1.77 28.24
CA ALA A 921 13.17 -0.96 27.02
C ALA A 921 12.32 0.31 27.24
N ALA A 922 11.21 0.17 27.94
CA ALA A 922 10.34 1.27 28.36
C ALA A 922 11.00 2.21 29.38
N LEU A 923 11.70 1.70 30.39
CA LEU A 923 12.41 2.55 31.36
C LEU A 923 13.58 3.32 30.69
N ASN A 924 14.27 2.71 29.73
CA ASN A 924 15.25 3.39 28.89
C ASN A 924 14.61 4.54 28.09
N ALA A 925 13.45 4.31 27.47
CA ALA A 925 12.68 5.33 26.76
C ALA A 925 12.19 6.48 27.67
N ILE A 926 11.66 6.17 28.86
CA ILE A 926 11.22 7.16 29.86
C ILE A 926 12.40 8.00 30.34
N ALA A 927 13.51 7.36 30.72
CA ALA A 927 14.71 8.05 31.19
C ALA A 927 15.30 9.00 30.11
N TYR A 928 15.19 8.63 28.83
CA TYR A 928 15.57 9.46 27.70
C TYR A 928 14.68 10.70 27.55
N LEU A 929 13.35 10.52 27.55
CA LEU A 929 12.37 11.62 27.47
C LEU A 929 12.52 12.60 28.66
N MET A 930 12.87 12.09 29.85
CA MET A 930 13.15 12.92 31.04
C MET A 930 14.41 13.78 30.92
N LYS A 931 15.39 13.42 30.05
CA LYS A 931 16.52 14.33 29.72
C LYS A 931 16.10 15.49 28.84
N ILE A 932 15.09 15.28 27.98
CA ILE A 932 14.59 16.28 27.04
C ILE A 932 13.68 17.30 27.75
N GLY A 933 12.92 16.89 28.78
CA GLY A 933 12.18 17.83 29.63
C GLY A 933 10.95 17.25 30.32
N TYR A 934 10.40 16.14 29.82
CA TYR A 934 9.16 15.56 30.32
C TYR A 934 9.28 15.05 31.76
N THR A 935 8.17 15.06 32.51
CA THR A 935 8.07 14.28 33.75
C THR A 935 8.02 12.78 33.44
N ARG A 936 8.24 11.93 34.45
CA ARG A 936 8.10 10.46 34.34
C ARG A 936 6.68 10.08 33.88
N GLU A 937 5.69 10.78 34.41
CA GLU A 937 4.26 10.58 34.17
C GLU A 937 3.86 11.04 32.77
N GLN A 938 4.32 12.23 32.33
CA GLN A 938 4.16 12.68 30.94
C GLN A 938 4.78 11.68 29.96
N ALA A 939 5.99 11.18 30.23
CA ALA A 939 6.64 10.20 29.38
C ALA A 939 5.88 8.86 29.36
N TYR A 940 5.41 8.37 30.51
CA TYR A 940 4.65 7.12 30.62
C TYR A 940 3.28 7.21 29.92
N LEU A 941 2.53 8.31 30.12
CA LEU A 941 1.29 8.60 29.39
C LEU A 941 1.53 8.72 27.88
N LEU A 942 2.62 9.40 27.46
CA LEU A 942 2.98 9.53 26.04
C LEU A 942 3.27 8.18 25.39
N LEU A 943 4.04 7.30 26.05
CA LEU A 943 4.36 5.97 25.52
C LEU A 943 3.13 5.04 25.47
N SER A 944 2.13 5.25 26.33
CA SER A 944 0.86 4.50 26.33
C SER A 944 -0.10 4.97 25.22
N ALA A 945 -0.06 6.26 24.86
CA ALA A 945 -0.99 6.90 23.93
C ALA A 945 -0.48 7.05 22.49
N ALA A 946 0.79 7.39 22.31
CA ALA A 946 1.40 7.57 21.00
C ALA A 946 1.63 6.21 20.32
N PRO A 947 1.62 6.14 18.98
CA PRO A 947 1.82 4.90 18.24
C PRO A 947 3.30 4.47 18.22
N VAL A 948 3.84 4.16 19.40
CA VAL A 948 5.12 3.49 19.59
C VAL A 948 5.00 2.02 19.18
N GLU A 949 6.10 1.46 18.69
CA GLU A 949 6.18 0.06 18.29
C GLU A 949 7.07 -0.70 19.27
N SER A 950 6.60 -1.83 19.81
CA SER A 950 7.45 -2.78 20.52
C SER A 950 7.68 -4.01 19.65
N HIS A 951 8.85 -4.63 19.80
CA HIS A 951 9.17 -5.85 19.07
C HIS A 951 9.99 -6.80 19.95
N VAL A 952 9.49 -8.02 20.12
CA VAL A 952 10.20 -9.14 20.75
C VAL A 952 11.29 -9.61 19.78
N GLY A 953 12.49 -9.04 19.91
CA GLY A 953 13.61 -9.29 19.01
C GLY A 953 14.17 -10.71 19.13
N ALA A 954 14.27 -11.24 20.35
CA ALA A 954 14.68 -12.61 20.60
C ALA A 954 14.07 -13.16 21.90
N VAL A 955 13.70 -14.45 21.88
CA VAL A 955 13.29 -15.24 23.06
C VAL A 955 13.99 -16.60 23.08
N VAL A 956 15.25 -16.64 22.61
CA VAL A 956 16.08 -17.86 22.54
C VAL A 956 17.48 -17.72 23.16
N ASP A 957 18.02 -16.49 23.25
CA ASP A 957 19.41 -16.23 23.64
C ASP A 957 19.63 -16.23 25.17
N SER A 958 19.56 -17.43 25.76
CA SER A 958 19.67 -17.65 27.20
C SER A 958 20.87 -16.94 27.85
N PRO A 959 20.67 -16.17 28.94
CA PRO A 959 19.45 -16.09 29.77
C PRO A 959 18.43 -15.03 29.36
N ASN A 960 18.68 -14.23 28.31
CA ASN A 960 17.93 -13.01 28.05
C ASN A 960 16.96 -13.13 26.87
N ALA A 961 15.69 -12.83 27.10
CA ALA A 961 14.86 -12.29 26.04
C ALA A 961 15.34 -10.86 25.73
N CYS A 962 15.28 -10.47 24.47
CA CYS A 962 15.51 -9.11 24.01
C CYS A 962 14.21 -8.54 23.45
N VAL A 963 13.77 -7.41 23.99
CA VAL A 963 12.61 -6.66 23.52
C VAL A 963 13.05 -5.24 23.24
N THR A 964 12.50 -4.65 22.18
CA THR A 964 12.74 -3.26 21.79
C THR A 964 11.47 -2.43 21.91
N LEU A 965 11.64 -1.13 22.18
CA LEU A 965 10.58 -0.12 22.11
C LEU A 965 11.06 1.03 21.21
N ALA A 966 10.27 1.37 20.20
CA ALA A 966 10.61 2.33 19.16
C ALA A 966 9.68 3.55 19.21
N ILE A 967 10.22 4.72 19.56
CA ILE A 967 9.49 5.98 19.55
C ILE A 967 9.57 6.60 18.16
N PRO A 968 8.44 6.88 17.48
CA PRO A 968 8.43 7.61 16.21
C PRO A 968 8.83 9.08 16.41
N THR A 969 10.01 9.46 15.92
CA THR A 969 10.55 10.83 16.09
C THR A 969 9.67 11.91 15.46
N GLY A 970 8.92 11.56 14.40
CA GLY A 970 8.03 12.47 13.68
C GLY A 970 6.76 12.91 14.44
N ILE A 971 6.58 12.50 15.70
CA ILE A 971 5.48 12.98 16.56
C ILE A 971 5.84 14.24 17.35
N PHE A 972 7.13 14.59 17.44
CA PHE A 972 7.60 15.73 18.21
C PHE A 972 7.72 16.99 17.34
N GLU A 973 7.44 18.15 17.92
CA GLU A 973 7.59 19.46 17.27
C GLU A 973 9.05 19.95 17.20
N TYR A 974 9.97 19.17 17.75
CA TYR A 974 11.40 19.44 17.84
C TYR A 974 12.20 18.15 17.70
N ASP A 975 13.48 18.28 17.33
CA ASP A 975 14.37 17.12 17.25
C ASP A 975 14.60 16.50 18.63
N ILE A 976 14.53 15.17 18.67
CA ILE A 976 14.77 14.34 19.85
C ILE A 976 15.92 13.34 19.63
N LEU A 977 16.66 13.43 18.52
CA LEU A 977 17.76 12.52 18.20
C LEU A 977 18.99 12.77 19.08
N PRO A 978 19.83 11.74 19.33
CA PRO A 978 21.12 11.93 19.98
C PRO A 978 22.03 12.83 19.14
N ASN A 979 22.65 13.83 19.77
CA ASN A 979 23.61 14.73 19.14
C ASN A 979 24.83 14.94 20.07
N PRO A 980 25.99 15.42 19.56
CA PRO A 980 27.23 15.51 20.34
C PRO A 980 27.17 16.47 21.54
N ASP A 981 26.32 17.50 21.49
CA ASP A 981 26.18 18.51 22.54
C ASP A 981 25.16 18.10 23.62
N GLY A 982 24.42 17.00 23.40
CA GLY A 982 23.40 16.47 24.29
C GLY A 982 22.01 17.12 24.12
N PHE A 983 21.11 16.83 25.06
CA PHE A 983 19.74 17.35 24.99
C PHE A 983 19.63 18.72 25.65
N GLN A 984 19.16 19.72 24.91
CA GLN A 984 18.67 20.95 25.50
C GLN A 984 17.40 20.65 26.29
N LYS A 985 17.50 20.60 27.63
CA LYS A 985 16.34 20.39 28.49
C LYS A 985 15.33 21.54 28.34
N ARG A 986 14.08 21.18 28.11
CA ARG A 986 12.91 22.07 28.01
C ARG A 986 12.14 22.07 29.33
N ASP A 987 11.38 23.14 29.56
CA ASP A 987 10.23 23.11 30.47
C ASP A 987 9.00 22.72 29.66
N LEU A 988 8.30 21.69 30.11
CA LEU A 988 7.12 21.10 29.45
C LEU A 988 5.94 20.97 30.45
N GLY A 989 6.01 21.66 31.59
CA GLY A 989 4.97 21.62 32.63
C GLY A 989 4.79 20.23 33.26
N GLN A 990 3.54 19.83 33.46
CA GLN A 990 3.15 18.54 34.01
C GLN A 990 1.83 18.04 33.38
N CYS A 991 1.50 16.77 33.61
CA CYS A 991 0.19 16.22 33.30
C CYS A 991 -0.87 16.65 34.35
N ALA A 992 -2.14 16.26 34.16
CA ALA A 992 -3.14 16.41 35.21
C ALA A 992 -2.83 15.47 36.38
N ILE A 993 -2.97 15.98 37.61
CA ILE A 993 -2.66 15.29 38.87
C ILE A 993 -3.82 15.44 39.86
N ARG A 994 -3.70 14.80 41.01
CA ARG A 994 -4.72 14.78 42.08
C ARG A 994 -4.93 16.16 42.67
N SER A 995 -6.13 16.48 43.18
CA SER A 995 -6.37 17.77 43.86
C SER A 995 -5.56 17.96 45.15
N ASP A 996 -5.07 16.87 45.74
CA ASP A 996 -4.15 16.86 46.87
C ASP A 996 -2.67 17.08 46.48
N GLY A 997 -2.35 17.21 45.18
CA GLY A 997 -1.02 17.53 44.66
C GLY A 997 -0.01 16.38 44.75
N VAL A 998 -0.44 15.15 45.05
CA VAL A 998 0.43 13.98 45.21
C VAL A 998 0.70 13.29 43.88
N LEU A 999 1.98 12.94 43.66
CA LEU A 999 2.55 12.17 42.54
C LEU A 999 3.34 10.94 43.05
#